data_AF-A0A2R7NVW5-F1
#
_entry.id   AF-A0A2R7NVW5-F1
#
_cell.length_a   1.000
_cell.length_b   1.000
_cell.length_c   1.000
_cell.angle_alpha   90.00
_cell.angle_beta   90.00
_cell.angle_gamma   90.00
#
_symmetry.space_group_name_H-M   'P 1'
#
loop_
_entity.id
_entity.type
_entity.pdbx_description
1 polymer ?
#
loop_
_entity_poly.entity_id
_entity_poly.type
_entity_poly.pdbx_seq_one_letter_code
_entity_poly.pdbx_strand_id
1 'polypeptide(L)'
;MNENQLAYNIDDISVIEGNKDELIVFNSSKDRHSFLELLKLNNQNNNRTLVALHSATNTKKLINRYQNYEGKIFLCLNGDRAGNMITLKILTELNDKNIKDIRPLYGISESGNQNLSEYLENKLGLQNKNTILVEPKNSEDANLSIKRNRISDAQHVGSEFSERNSGKPFQSSQSEPNGNHPGGQAMGSNHAGNGFEGTKRSDLGSGTRGRSTDGAQPQNDEENEGRKHSVGGIVSGRTLSNRSGLDLSHKNNEDLDILISKYRGQKLTNEQVAEVVSAACFVSGNHKISLHENLSPTDELKGICSQFKSGGKTKEGRGILDEYYTDSMIVDAVRNLIKDRFKNHQEISVLEPSVGTGNFLYAAKDLGIKTSITAFEINETTAKIAKIFHPEADIHLCSFETEFIDEKGRKKEFSEKYDLVIGNPPYGDHRGLYKGLGEEPKISKYEDYFVKRSLDSLKPGGILAMVLPSGWLNRQDQLKNAELMEGYRLPSGAFAGTAIGTDIIILRKDPQKISTDISSYFEINPEKILGETRQKTNRFGRQENYIHGNLEDVLIRIDQLRGKKETERIGNLFEDLFLEAEEGPKITLQNKVSEVQPEKITDSDPGEINLTEVQEKVEQVLLSLNSVKFKSPAVVKEIEKYSKIQSQIASEPKKFDQSQIDEILQKAEKIIQSQNEKNTEYRIQTKPELKKGVLKYQFLKSDEIVNASVQDSSDLSNAQVEAFRDTSYDGTLHNRGKHYQFANYIDGKWVHDFYYAEGNIYKKLEQLEKDFADKYAIGGTENQYEKQKTLLESVLPKPKSLDEIYISPNHEFIHQFNLGTIERLRYNSVTKSTEPVTENYTLAEKFKDFVSSLPSDAFAGSSSWEVRSFVDNETVTGSDKERNALVRERRKAAANDLFYKFLREELSGELRQRFVKDFNRNYNNIHVP
;
A
#
# COMPACT_ATOMS: atom_id res chain seq x y z
N MET A 1 -3.68 33.21 -53.16
CA MET A 1 -4.44 33.36 -54.42
C MET A 1 -5.89 33.10 -54.14
N ASN A 2 -6.76 33.88 -54.79
CA ASN A 2 -8.16 34.13 -54.47
C ASN A 2 -9.05 32.90 -54.30
N GLU A 3 -9.85 32.93 -53.23
CA GLU A 3 -11.18 32.34 -53.15
C GLU A 3 -12.08 33.03 -54.18
N ASN A 4 -12.56 32.25 -55.16
CA ASN A 4 -13.72 32.47 -56.03
C ASN A 4 -13.39 32.08 -57.47
N GLN A 5 -13.58 30.79 -57.77
CA GLN A 5 -14.21 30.28 -59.00
C GLN A 5 -13.93 28.79 -59.09
N LEU A 6 -14.91 27.98 -58.66
CA LEU A 6 -15.27 26.71 -59.30
C LEU A 6 -16.55 26.24 -58.62
N ALA A 7 -17.65 26.33 -59.34
CA ALA A 7 -18.91 25.70 -58.97
C ALA A 7 -18.63 24.22 -58.69
N TYR A 8 -18.72 23.81 -57.43
CA TYR A 8 -18.65 22.40 -57.08
C TYR A 8 -19.87 21.74 -57.73
N ASN A 9 -19.62 20.87 -58.70
CA ASN A 9 -20.56 19.81 -59.06
C ASN A 9 -20.87 19.06 -57.76
N ILE A 10 -22.06 19.28 -57.19
CA ILE A 10 -22.53 18.63 -55.96
C ILE A 10 -22.72 17.10 -56.19
N ASP A 11 -22.58 16.64 -57.43
CA ASP A 11 -22.82 15.24 -57.85
C ASP A 11 -21.55 14.40 -58.11
N ASP A 12 -20.35 14.83 -57.71
CA ASP A 12 -19.11 14.04 -57.95
C ASP A 12 -18.19 13.90 -56.73
N ILE A 13 -17.33 12.86 -56.72
CA ILE A 13 -16.37 12.60 -55.64
C ILE A 13 -15.27 13.69 -55.60
N SER A 14 -14.88 14.14 -54.41
CA SER A 14 -13.75 15.07 -54.26
C SER A 14 -12.49 14.34 -53.80
N VAL A 15 -11.33 14.69 -54.37
CA VAL A 15 -10.05 14.01 -54.13
C VAL A 15 -8.96 15.04 -53.81
N ILE A 16 -8.15 14.77 -52.80
CA ILE A 16 -6.88 15.45 -52.53
C ILE A 16 -5.78 14.41 -52.67
N GLU A 17 -4.89 14.58 -53.64
CA GLU A 17 -3.80 13.64 -53.89
C GLU A 17 -2.71 13.71 -52.80
N GLY A 18 -2.19 12.54 -52.42
CA GLY A 18 -1.03 12.39 -51.57
C GLY A 18 0.12 11.68 -52.29
N ASN A 19 1.27 11.59 -51.62
CA ASN A 19 2.50 11.03 -52.20
C ASN A 19 2.70 9.54 -51.87
N LYS A 20 1.80 8.94 -51.08
CA LYS A 20 1.80 7.52 -50.72
C LYS A 20 0.73 6.76 -51.50
N ASP A 21 0.99 5.49 -51.77
CA ASP A 21 0.00 4.52 -52.30
C ASP A 21 -1.01 4.07 -51.22
N GLU A 22 -1.59 5.06 -50.54
CA GLU A 22 -2.61 4.91 -49.50
C GLU A 22 -3.76 5.90 -49.74
N LEU A 23 -4.98 5.37 -49.77
CA LEU A 23 -6.22 6.06 -50.05
C LEU A 23 -7.12 6.04 -48.80
N ILE A 24 -7.70 7.17 -48.39
CA ILE A 24 -8.71 7.22 -47.33
C ILE A 24 -10.02 7.78 -47.88
N VAL A 25 -11.13 7.07 -47.67
CA VAL A 25 -12.46 7.42 -48.16
C VAL A 25 -13.35 7.89 -47.01
N PHE A 26 -13.89 9.10 -47.15
CA PHE A 26 -14.80 9.76 -46.21
C PHE A 26 -16.19 9.94 -46.81
N ASN A 27 -17.20 10.07 -45.95
CA ASN A 27 -18.55 10.33 -46.40
C ASN A 27 -18.73 11.78 -46.89
N SER A 28 -18.19 12.75 -46.16
CA SER A 28 -18.32 14.17 -46.46
C SER A 28 -16.97 14.91 -46.50
N SER A 29 -16.95 16.09 -47.13
CA SER A 29 -15.81 17.01 -47.00
C SER A 29 -15.59 17.44 -45.56
N LYS A 30 -16.64 17.50 -44.71
CA LYS A 30 -16.49 17.89 -43.30
C LYS A 30 -15.59 16.87 -42.57
N ASP A 31 -15.86 15.58 -42.76
CA ASP A 31 -15.07 14.49 -42.18
C ASP A 31 -13.62 14.51 -42.66
N ARG A 32 -13.41 14.75 -43.96
CA ARG A 32 -12.06 14.90 -44.54
C ARG A 32 -11.29 16.07 -43.89
N HIS A 33 -11.93 17.21 -43.64
CA HIS A 33 -11.29 18.33 -42.95
C HIS A 33 -11.02 18.00 -41.47
N SER A 34 -11.95 17.32 -40.80
CA SER A 34 -11.73 16.86 -39.42
C SER A 34 -10.53 15.91 -39.32
N PHE A 35 -10.30 15.05 -40.32
CA PHE A 35 -9.10 14.24 -40.39
C PHE A 35 -7.82 15.08 -40.49
N LEU A 36 -7.80 16.11 -41.35
CA LEU A 36 -6.67 17.02 -41.49
C LEU A 36 -6.39 17.82 -40.20
N GLU A 37 -7.45 18.21 -39.48
CA GLU A 37 -7.32 18.90 -38.21
C GLU A 37 -6.80 17.98 -37.10
N LEU A 38 -7.23 16.71 -37.08
CA LEU A 38 -6.65 15.69 -36.20
C LEU A 38 -5.16 15.46 -36.46
N LEU A 39 -4.72 15.48 -37.71
CA LEU A 39 -3.29 15.39 -38.05
C LEU A 39 -2.52 16.61 -37.54
N LYS A 40 -3.07 17.82 -37.69
CA LYS A 40 -2.45 19.05 -37.16
C LYS A 40 -2.34 19.03 -35.64
N LEU A 41 -3.39 18.61 -34.92
CA LEU A 41 -3.37 18.46 -33.45
C LEU A 41 -2.30 17.47 -32.98
N ASN A 42 -1.90 16.53 -33.84
CA ASN A 42 -0.88 15.53 -33.55
C ASN A 42 0.50 15.88 -34.16
N ASN A 43 0.71 17.11 -34.67
CA ASN A 43 1.93 17.53 -35.36
C ASN A 43 2.34 16.60 -36.54
N GLN A 44 1.36 16.13 -37.31
CA GLN A 44 1.58 15.26 -38.47
C GLN A 44 1.14 15.94 -39.77
N ASN A 45 1.87 15.67 -40.86
CA ASN A 45 1.52 16.10 -42.21
C ASN A 45 0.78 14.98 -42.97
N ASN A 46 -0.16 15.36 -43.83
CA ASN A 46 -0.86 14.39 -44.68
C ASN A 46 -0.05 14.05 -45.94
N ASN A 47 0.27 12.78 -46.11
CA ASN A 47 0.93 12.26 -47.31
C ASN A 47 0.06 11.26 -48.08
N ARG A 48 -1.22 11.11 -47.73
CA ARG A 48 -2.16 10.12 -48.29
C ARG A 48 -3.20 10.77 -49.19
N THR A 49 -3.71 10.03 -50.18
CA THR A 49 -4.82 10.50 -51.00
C THR A 49 -6.11 10.44 -50.20
N LEU A 50 -6.84 11.55 -50.11
CA LEU A 50 -8.08 11.69 -49.34
C LEU A 50 -9.26 11.90 -50.28
N VAL A 51 -10.27 11.05 -50.20
CA VAL A 51 -11.48 11.09 -51.04
C VAL A 51 -12.70 11.35 -50.18
N ALA A 52 -13.59 12.27 -50.59
CA ALA A 52 -14.91 12.42 -50.00
C ALA A 52 -16.02 12.07 -51.01
N LEU A 53 -16.95 11.23 -50.60
CA LEU A 53 -18.01 10.70 -51.47
C LEU A 53 -19.15 11.69 -51.73
N HIS A 54 -19.48 12.54 -50.75
CA HIS A 54 -20.59 13.50 -50.73
C HIS A 54 -22.01 12.89 -50.78
N SER A 55 -22.19 11.76 -51.46
CA SER A 55 -23.46 11.05 -51.60
C SER A 55 -23.25 9.54 -51.78
N ALA A 56 -24.19 8.74 -51.28
CA ALA A 56 -24.24 7.28 -51.50
C ALA A 56 -24.34 6.89 -52.99
N THR A 57 -24.86 7.78 -53.85
CA THR A 57 -24.93 7.55 -55.30
C THR A 57 -23.54 7.49 -55.95
N ASN A 58 -22.54 8.12 -55.33
CA ASN A 58 -21.17 8.19 -55.83
C ASN A 58 -20.31 6.96 -55.49
N THR A 59 -20.82 6.02 -54.70
CA THR A 59 -20.12 4.77 -54.37
C THR A 59 -19.73 3.98 -55.63
N LYS A 60 -20.62 3.91 -56.64
CA LYS A 60 -20.30 3.24 -57.91
C LYS A 60 -19.16 3.93 -58.68
N LYS A 61 -19.09 5.25 -58.60
CA LYS A 61 -18.02 6.03 -59.24
C LYS A 61 -16.68 5.80 -58.56
N LEU A 62 -16.66 5.75 -57.22
CA LEU A 62 -15.47 5.39 -56.45
C LEU A 62 -14.95 4.00 -56.86
N ILE A 63 -15.84 3.00 -56.88
CA ILE A 63 -15.48 1.63 -57.22
C ILE A 63 -14.90 1.56 -58.64
N ASN A 64 -15.57 2.16 -59.63
CA ASN A 64 -15.06 2.18 -61.01
C ASN A 64 -13.71 2.91 -61.15
N ARG A 65 -13.48 3.98 -60.35
CA ARG A 65 -12.24 4.77 -60.42
C ARG A 65 -11.05 4.04 -59.79
N TYR A 66 -11.28 3.29 -58.72
CA TYR A 66 -10.23 2.62 -57.95
C TYR A 66 -10.28 1.08 -58.06
N GLN A 67 -10.98 0.54 -59.06
CA GLN A 67 -11.09 -0.91 -59.31
C GLN A 67 -9.74 -1.60 -59.54
N ASN A 68 -8.74 -0.87 -60.06
CA ASN A 68 -7.39 -1.38 -60.34
C ASN A 68 -6.33 -0.69 -59.44
N TYR A 69 -6.73 -0.17 -58.27
CA TYR A 69 -5.79 0.50 -57.37
C TYR A 69 -5.00 -0.53 -56.57
N GLU A 70 -3.69 -0.59 -56.80
CA GLU A 70 -2.80 -1.57 -56.15
C GLU A 70 -2.43 -1.19 -54.69
N GLY A 71 -2.67 0.06 -54.30
CA GLY A 71 -2.38 0.60 -52.96
C GLY A 71 -3.40 0.21 -51.88
N LYS A 72 -3.20 0.69 -50.66
CA LYS A 72 -4.09 0.40 -49.52
C LYS A 72 -5.28 1.37 -49.47
N ILE A 73 -6.49 0.86 -49.26
CA ILE A 73 -7.71 1.67 -49.14
C ILE A 73 -8.27 1.59 -47.72
N PHE A 74 -8.46 2.74 -47.08
CA PHE A 74 -9.02 2.87 -45.74
C PHE A 74 -10.40 3.51 -45.80
N LEU A 75 -11.39 2.90 -45.15
CA LEU A 75 -12.78 3.37 -45.15
C LEU A 75 -13.11 4.05 -43.81
N CYS A 76 -13.46 5.35 -43.86
CA CYS A 76 -13.87 6.17 -42.71
C CYS A 76 -15.22 6.85 -43.02
N LEU A 77 -16.25 6.03 -43.23
CA LEU A 77 -17.61 6.46 -43.53
C LEU A 77 -18.45 6.67 -42.26
N ASN A 78 -19.69 7.13 -42.39
CA ASN A 78 -20.58 7.30 -41.24
C ASN A 78 -20.88 5.97 -40.52
N GLY A 79 -21.21 6.08 -39.24
CA GLY A 79 -21.66 4.98 -38.39
C GLY A 79 -23.13 4.60 -38.58
N ASP A 80 -23.89 5.39 -39.35
CA ASP A 80 -25.30 5.16 -39.64
C ASP A 80 -25.54 3.95 -40.58
N ARG A 81 -26.81 3.54 -40.68
CA ARG A 81 -27.23 2.41 -41.53
C ARG A 81 -26.81 2.57 -43.00
N ALA A 82 -26.80 3.80 -43.52
CA ALA A 82 -26.41 4.06 -44.91
C ALA A 82 -24.88 3.93 -45.09
N GLY A 83 -24.09 4.45 -44.15
CA GLY A 83 -22.63 4.27 -44.10
C GLY A 83 -22.23 2.81 -43.96
N ASN A 84 -22.93 2.02 -43.14
CA ASN A 84 -22.73 0.58 -43.03
C ASN A 84 -22.98 -0.15 -44.37
N MET A 85 -24.08 0.18 -45.06
CA MET A 85 -24.37 -0.38 -46.38
C MET A 85 -23.30 -0.01 -47.42
N ILE A 86 -22.81 1.23 -47.43
CA ILE A 86 -21.78 1.68 -48.38
C ILE A 86 -20.45 0.96 -48.10
N THR A 87 -20.04 0.86 -46.84
CA THR A 87 -18.81 0.14 -46.44
C THR A 87 -18.87 -1.31 -46.91
N LEU A 88 -19.97 -2.02 -46.62
CA LEU A 88 -20.15 -3.42 -47.05
C LEU A 88 -20.12 -3.55 -48.58
N LYS A 89 -20.76 -2.62 -49.29
CA LYS A 89 -20.76 -2.60 -50.76
C LYS A 89 -19.35 -2.43 -51.34
N ILE A 90 -18.57 -1.50 -50.82
CA ILE A 90 -17.18 -1.27 -51.26
C ILE A 90 -16.32 -2.50 -50.96
N LEU A 91 -16.43 -3.09 -49.77
CA LEU A 91 -15.72 -4.31 -49.39
C LEU A 91 -16.06 -5.51 -50.28
N THR A 92 -17.32 -5.61 -50.73
CA THR A 92 -17.79 -6.72 -51.56
C THR A 92 -17.41 -6.55 -53.04
N GLU A 93 -17.54 -5.34 -53.59
CA GLU A 93 -17.34 -5.08 -55.03
C GLU A 93 -15.85 -4.90 -55.42
N LEU A 94 -14.97 -4.45 -54.51
CA LEU A 94 -13.53 -4.30 -54.79
C LEU A 94 -12.68 -5.53 -54.42
N ASN A 95 -13.28 -6.56 -53.81
CA ASN A 95 -12.78 -7.92 -53.54
C ASN A 95 -11.25 -8.16 -53.44
N ASP A 96 -10.51 -7.31 -52.72
CA ASP A 96 -9.05 -7.39 -52.55
C ASP A 96 -8.57 -7.24 -51.10
N LYS A 97 -7.40 -7.83 -50.81
CA LYS A 97 -6.78 -7.94 -49.46
C LYS A 97 -6.31 -6.60 -48.86
N ASN A 98 -6.38 -5.49 -49.59
CA ASN A 98 -5.79 -4.20 -49.21
C ASN A 98 -6.81 -3.13 -48.76
N ILE A 99 -8.05 -3.53 -48.44
CA ILE A 99 -9.10 -2.61 -47.95
C ILE A 99 -9.34 -2.82 -46.45
N LYS A 100 -9.37 -1.73 -45.67
CA LYS A 100 -9.55 -1.79 -44.21
C LYS A 100 -10.59 -0.76 -43.73
N ASP A 101 -11.56 -1.21 -42.95
CA ASP A 101 -12.48 -0.32 -42.24
C ASP A 101 -11.80 0.27 -41.00
N ILE A 102 -11.68 1.59 -40.94
CA ILE A 102 -11.03 2.33 -39.85
C ILE A 102 -12.03 3.07 -38.94
N ARG A 103 -13.34 2.95 -39.19
CA ARG A 103 -14.39 3.51 -38.32
C ARG A 103 -14.29 3.04 -36.86
N PRO A 104 -13.95 1.77 -36.57
CA PRO A 104 -13.75 1.34 -35.18
C PRO A 104 -12.66 2.12 -34.43
N LEU A 105 -11.65 2.67 -35.13
CA LEU A 105 -10.56 3.43 -34.51
C LEU A 105 -11.02 4.76 -33.91
N TYR A 106 -12.09 5.33 -34.47
CA TYR A 106 -12.65 6.61 -34.03
C TYR A 106 -13.95 6.41 -33.23
N GLY A 107 -14.28 5.16 -32.87
CA GLY A 107 -15.54 4.82 -32.22
C GLY A 107 -16.77 5.21 -33.06
N ILE A 108 -16.65 5.15 -34.40
CA ILE A 108 -17.74 5.52 -35.31
C ILE A 108 -18.67 4.31 -35.48
N SER A 109 -19.90 4.43 -34.98
CA SER A 109 -20.92 3.38 -35.02
C SER A 109 -22.32 3.95 -34.76
N GLU A 110 -23.37 3.13 -34.87
CA GLU A 110 -24.76 3.55 -34.59
C GLU A 110 -24.95 4.05 -33.15
N SER A 111 -24.17 3.52 -32.19
CA SER A 111 -24.23 3.84 -30.77
C SER A 111 -23.05 4.69 -30.27
N GLY A 112 -22.15 5.10 -31.17
CA GLY A 112 -20.93 5.85 -30.87
C GLY A 112 -20.94 7.22 -31.55
N ASN A 113 -19.77 7.69 -32.01
CA ASN A 113 -19.71 8.88 -32.85
C ASN A 113 -20.39 8.58 -34.20
N GLN A 114 -21.24 9.46 -34.71
CA GLN A 114 -21.91 9.25 -36.00
C GLN A 114 -20.94 9.41 -37.17
N ASN A 115 -19.92 10.27 -37.03
CA ASN A 115 -18.90 10.55 -38.05
C ASN A 115 -17.61 11.10 -37.43
N LEU A 116 -16.62 11.40 -38.28
CA LEU A 116 -15.30 11.84 -37.81
C LEU A 116 -15.31 13.27 -37.28
N SER A 117 -16.21 14.11 -37.78
CA SER A 117 -16.38 15.47 -37.25
C SER A 117 -16.90 15.48 -35.82
N GLU A 118 -17.86 14.62 -35.49
CA GLU A 118 -18.37 14.49 -34.12
C GLU A 118 -17.28 14.01 -33.14
N TYR A 119 -16.45 13.07 -33.58
CA TYR A 119 -15.28 12.64 -32.80
C TYR A 119 -14.32 13.80 -32.49
N LEU A 120 -14.05 14.67 -33.47
CA LEU A 120 -13.19 15.84 -33.27
C LEU A 120 -13.82 16.87 -32.32
N GLU A 121 -15.11 17.16 -32.46
CA GLU A 121 -15.84 18.07 -31.58
C GLU A 121 -15.81 17.58 -30.12
N ASN A 122 -16.06 16.28 -29.90
CA ASN A 122 -15.96 15.65 -28.59
C ASN A 122 -14.54 15.74 -28.01
N LYS A 123 -13.52 15.54 -28.84
CA LYS A 123 -12.10 15.64 -28.44
C LYS A 123 -11.71 17.05 -28.02
N LEU A 124 -12.17 18.09 -28.72
CA LEU A 124 -11.89 19.50 -28.40
C LEU A 124 -12.69 19.99 -27.17
N GLY A 125 -13.94 19.55 -27.00
CA GLY A 125 -14.77 19.89 -25.84
C GLY A 125 -14.19 19.40 -24.51
N LEU A 126 -13.51 18.26 -24.51
CA LEU A 126 -12.78 17.74 -23.35
C LEU A 126 -11.55 18.58 -23.00
N GLN A 127 -10.89 19.22 -23.96
CA GLN A 127 -9.73 20.08 -23.71
C GLN A 127 -10.12 21.41 -23.05
N ASN A 128 -11.25 22.02 -23.45
CA ASN A 128 -11.72 23.29 -22.89
C ASN A 128 -12.26 23.17 -21.46
N LYS A 129 -12.83 22.02 -21.06
CA LYS A 129 -13.23 21.79 -19.66
C LYS A 129 -12.03 21.71 -18.71
N ASN A 130 -10.87 21.29 -19.21
CA ASN A 130 -9.64 21.21 -18.42
C ASN A 130 -8.93 22.57 -18.27
N THR A 131 -9.27 23.57 -19.08
CA THR A 131 -8.65 24.91 -19.02
C THR A 131 -9.34 25.86 -18.03
N ILE A 132 -10.59 25.59 -17.62
CA ILE A 132 -11.38 26.48 -16.74
C ILE A 132 -11.12 26.23 -15.24
N LEU A 133 -10.36 25.19 -14.87
CA LEU A 133 -10.08 24.84 -13.47
C LEU A 133 -8.76 25.42 -12.92
N VAL A 134 -8.06 26.25 -13.68
CA VAL A 134 -6.81 26.89 -13.23
C VAL A 134 -6.81 28.37 -13.59
N GLU A 135 -7.42 29.19 -12.73
CA GLU A 135 -6.99 30.58 -12.55
C GLU A 135 -6.65 30.84 -11.08
N PRO A 136 -5.45 31.37 -10.78
CA PRO A 136 -5.05 31.76 -9.43
C PRO A 136 -5.64 33.13 -9.09
N LYS A 137 -6.46 33.21 -8.03
CA LYS A 137 -6.83 34.51 -7.43
C LYS A 137 -5.67 35.02 -6.57
N ASN A 138 -4.92 35.97 -7.14
CA ASN A 138 -4.02 36.82 -6.37
C ASN A 138 -4.79 37.81 -5.51
N SER A 139 -4.21 38.10 -4.35
CA SER A 139 -4.57 39.12 -3.38
C SER A 139 -4.27 40.53 -3.90
N GLU A 140 -5.23 41.45 -3.73
CA GLU A 140 -5.09 42.80 -3.19
C GLU A 140 -6.34 43.61 -3.58
N ASP A 141 -7.18 43.95 -2.59
CA ASP A 141 -7.57 45.35 -2.36
C ASP A 141 -8.41 45.48 -1.09
N ALA A 142 -8.00 46.44 -0.27
CA ALA A 142 -8.50 46.73 1.05
C ALA A 142 -9.67 47.73 1.04
N ASN A 143 -10.50 47.63 2.08
CA ASN A 143 -11.39 48.66 2.64
C ASN A 143 -12.54 49.20 1.76
N LEU A 144 -13.77 48.88 2.18
CA LEU A 144 -14.79 49.91 2.49
C LEU A 144 -15.93 49.30 3.32
N SER A 145 -16.39 50.09 4.28
CA SER A 145 -17.27 49.75 5.38
C SER A 145 -18.75 50.08 5.11
N ILE A 146 -19.64 49.23 5.66
CA ILE A 146 -21.00 49.50 6.17
C ILE A 146 -22.07 50.03 5.19
N LYS A 147 -23.14 49.24 4.99
CA LYS A 147 -24.53 49.62 5.40
C LYS A 147 -25.53 48.46 5.38
N ARG A 148 -26.37 48.46 6.43
CA ARG A 148 -27.52 47.59 6.73
C ARG A 148 -28.78 48.00 5.96
N ASN A 149 -29.67 47.03 5.71
CA ASN A 149 -31.15 47.07 5.71
C ASN A 149 -31.59 45.58 5.89
N ARG A 150 -32.21 45.05 6.97
CA ARG A 150 -33.47 45.34 7.71
C ARG A 150 -34.70 45.24 6.75
N ILE A 151 -35.80 44.50 6.93
CA ILE A 151 -36.51 43.81 8.05
C ILE A 151 -37.43 42.69 7.46
N SER A 152 -37.81 41.67 8.23
CA SER A 152 -39.22 41.29 8.46
C SER A 152 -39.35 40.46 9.74
N ASP A 153 -39.95 41.07 10.76
CA ASP A 153 -40.33 40.51 12.06
C ASP A 153 -41.65 39.72 12.00
N ALA A 154 -41.95 39.07 13.14
CA ALA A 154 -43.21 38.50 13.66
C ALA A 154 -43.29 36.96 13.58
N GLN A 155 -43.66 36.20 14.63
CA GLN A 155 -44.10 36.57 15.98
C GLN A 155 -44.00 35.35 16.91
N HIS A 156 -43.88 35.68 18.20
CA HIS A 156 -43.66 34.81 19.35
C HIS A 156 -44.98 34.24 19.91
N VAL A 157 -44.98 32.96 20.31
CA VAL A 157 -45.83 32.31 21.33
C VAL A 157 -45.17 30.95 21.59
N GLY A 158 -44.88 30.46 22.78
CA GLY A 158 -45.02 30.90 24.15
C GLY A 158 -44.50 29.72 24.98
N SER A 159 -43.69 30.00 26.00
CA SER A 159 -43.08 29.01 26.89
C SER A 159 -44.09 28.50 27.93
N GLU A 160 -44.18 27.18 28.11
CA GLU A 160 -44.65 26.57 29.36
C GLU A 160 -43.67 25.48 29.79
N PHE A 161 -43.14 25.65 30.99
CA PHE A 161 -42.34 24.69 31.75
C PHE A 161 -43.22 24.06 32.82
N SER A 162 -42.88 22.82 33.16
CA SER A 162 -43.13 22.11 34.44
C SER A 162 -44.37 21.21 34.49
N GLU A 163 -44.14 19.89 34.64
CA GLU A 163 -44.36 19.24 35.95
C GLU A 163 -43.61 17.90 36.04
N ARG A 164 -42.75 17.81 37.06
CA ARG A 164 -42.25 16.56 37.66
C ARG A 164 -43.25 16.13 38.72
N ASN A 165 -43.38 14.82 38.95
CA ASN A 165 -43.36 14.15 40.28
C ASN A 165 -43.89 12.71 40.14
N SER A 166 -43.52 11.69 40.95
CA SER A 166 -42.50 11.50 42.00
C SER A 166 -42.72 10.11 42.62
N GLY A 167 -41.68 9.48 43.19
CA GLY A 167 -41.82 8.36 44.14
C GLY A 167 -40.67 7.34 44.06
N LYS A 168 -39.42 7.67 44.41
CA LYS A 168 -38.77 7.74 45.75
C LYS A 168 -38.47 6.38 46.46
N PRO A 169 -37.39 6.35 47.28
CA PRO A 169 -36.56 5.19 47.64
C PRO A 169 -36.54 4.90 49.16
N PHE A 170 -35.60 4.06 49.64
CA PHE A 170 -34.89 3.98 50.94
C PHE A 170 -34.46 2.50 51.12
N GLN A 171 -33.35 2.08 51.72
CA GLN A 171 -32.55 2.62 52.81
C GLN A 171 -31.21 1.82 52.90
N SER A 172 -30.15 2.46 53.40
CA SER A 172 -28.87 1.83 53.77
C SER A 172 -28.58 2.08 55.26
N SER A 173 -28.10 1.07 55.99
CA SER A 173 -27.21 1.17 57.17
C SER A 173 -26.88 -0.26 57.64
N GLN A 174 -25.64 -0.75 57.50
CA GLN A 174 -24.48 -0.62 58.41
C GLN A 174 -24.60 -1.31 59.78
N SER A 175 -23.62 -2.17 60.07
CA SER A 175 -22.96 -2.34 61.38
C SER A 175 -21.70 -3.24 61.27
N GLU A 176 -20.52 -2.69 61.61
CA GLU A 176 -19.32 -3.41 62.13
C GLU A 176 -19.47 -3.60 63.69
N PRO A 177 -18.46 -3.97 64.55
CA PRO A 177 -17.13 -4.62 64.42
C PRO A 177 -16.81 -5.67 65.55
N ASN A 178 -15.53 -6.12 65.63
CA ASN A 178 -14.75 -6.69 66.76
C ASN A 178 -14.93 -8.19 67.13
N GLY A 179 -13.90 -8.98 67.48
CA GLY A 179 -12.45 -8.75 67.63
C GLY A 179 -11.77 -9.92 68.41
N ASN A 180 -10.48 -10.13 68.12
CA ASN A 180 -9.39 -10.76 68.92
C ASN A 180 -9.29 -12.29 69.21
N HIS A 181 -8.28 -12.90 68.55
CA HIS A 181 -7.03 -13.53 69.08
C HIS A 181 -7.07 -14.40 70.37
N PRO A 182 -6.32 -15.54 70.43
CA PRO A 182 -4.85 -15.48 70.54
C PRO A 182 -4.02 -16.60 69.88
N GLY A 183 -2.71 -16.32 69.74
CA GLY A 183 -1.63 -17.27 70.03
C GLY A 183 -0.96 -17.97 68.85
N GLY A 184 0.21 -17.48 68.45
CA GLY A 184 1.11 -18.16 67.52
C GLY A 184 2.22 -18.96 68.21
N GLN A 185 2.77 -19.96 67.51
CA GLN A 185 4.20 -20.30 67.52
C GLN A 185 4.58 -21.25 66.36
N ALA A 186 5.72 -20.93 65.77
CA ALA A 186 6.71 -21.77 65.08
C ALA A 186 6.50 -22.21 63.60
N MET A 187 7.60 -22.02 62.86
CA MET A 187 7.88 -22.16 61.42
C MET A 187 8.35 -23.57 61.00
N GLY A 188 8.18 -23.91 59.70
CA GLY A 188 9.04 -24.78 58.85
C GLY A 188 8.70 -26.29 58.81
N SER A 189 8.57 -27.02 57.67
CA SER A 189 9.17 -26.93 56.31
C SER A 189 8.34 -27.73 55.24
N ASN A 190 8.41 -27.34 53.94
CA ASN A 190 7.34 -27.45 52.89
C ASN A 190 7.82 -27.99 51.50
N HIS A 191 6.99 -28.48 50.54
CA HIS A 191 5.62 -29.04 50.53
C HIS A 191 5.37 -29.87 49.24
N ALA A 192 5.11 -31.15 49.41
CA ALA A 192 4.40 -32.07 48.53
C ALA A 192 3.46 -32.88 49.42
N GLY A 193 2.32 -33.35 48.89
CA GLY A 193 1.58 -34.45 49.52
C GLY A 193 0.16 -34.14 50.00
N ASN A 194 -0.77 -34.70 49.23
CA ASN A 194 -2.20 -34.91 49.45
C ASN A 194 -2.63 -35.28 50.88
N GLY A 195 -3.77 -34.71 51.28
CA GLY A 195 -4.67 -35.23 52.31
C GLY A 195 -6.12 -34.99 51.89
N PHE A 196 -6.84 -36.09 51.66
CA PHE A 196 -8.28 -36.18 51.46
C PHE A 196 -9.06 -35.75 52.72
N GLU A 197 -10.31 -35.33 52.48
CA GLU A 197 -11.51 -35.39 53.35
C GLU A 197 -11.43 -34.77 54.75
N GLY A 198 -12.19 -33.71 55.04
CA GLY A 198 -13.65 -33.73 55.06
C GLY A 198 -14.09 -33.72 56.54
N THR A 199 -15.15 -33.06 56.95
CA THR A 199 -16.51 -33.33 56.49
C THR A 199 -17.42 -32.60 57.48
N LYS A 200 -18.44 -31.87 57.02
CA LYS A 200 -19.87 -32.21 57.08
C LYS A 200 -20.55 -30.84 57.25
N ARG A 201 -21.72 -30.52 56.71
CA ARG A 201 -22.91 -31.20 56.15
C ARG A 201 -23.69 -30.02 55.52
N SER A 202 -24.53 -30.12 54.52
CA SER A 202 -25.16 -31.15 53.71
C SER A 202 -25.61 -30.36 52.46
N ASP A 203 -25.59 -30.92 51.26
CA ASP A 203 -26.78 -31.46 50.62
C ASP A 203 -26.24 -32.09 49.33
N LEU A 204 -26.49 -33.35 48.98
CA LEU A 204 -27.83 -33.87 48.68
C LEU A 204 -27.77 -35.40 48.74
N GLY A 205 -28.84 -36.02 49.25
CA GLY A 205 -29.05 -37.46 49.12
C GLY A 205 -30.39 -37.92 49.71
N SER A 206 -31.43 -38.02 48.88
CA SER A 206 -32.08 -39.32 48.64
C SER A 206 -33.23 -39.22 47.64
N GLY A 207 -33.00 -39.87 46.51
CA GLY A 207 -33.92 -40.40 45.51
C GLY A 207 -33.00 -40.98 44.45
N THR A 208 -32.76 -42.28 44.31
CA THR A 208 -33.72 -43.38 44.37
C THR A 208 -32.95 -44.69 44.56
N ARG A 209 -33.57 -45.65 45.24
CA ARG A 209 -33.10 -47.03 45.45
C ARG A 209 -33.02 -47.84 44.15
N GLY A 210 -32.13 -48.85 44.16
CA GLY A 210 -32.24 -50.10 43.39
C GLY A 210 -31.08 -50.27 42.40
N ARG A 211 -29.98 -50.96 42.74
CA ARG A 211 -29.82 -52.44 42.76
C ARG A 211 -30.19 -53.02 41.38
N SER A 212 -29.30 -53.63 40.60
CA SER A 212 -28.59 -54.89 40.88
C SER A 212 -27.53 -55.12 39.78
N THR A 213 -26.28 -55.48 40.14
CA THR A 213 -25.63 -56.83 39.99
C THR A 213 -24.96 -57.10 38.65
N ASP A 214 -23.66 -57.43 38.76
CA ASP A 214 -22.85 -58.41 38.01
C ASP A 214 -22.76 -58.26 36.48
N GLY A 215 -21.62 -58.32 35.79
CA GLY A 215 -20.29 -58.82 36.07
C GLY A 215 -19.71 -59.34 34.74
N ALA A 216 -18.39 -59.12 34.53
CA ALA A 216 -17.50 -59.74 33.52
C ALA A 216 -17.46 -59.22 32.05
N GLN A 217 -16.34 -58.54 31.72
CA GLN A 217 -15.36 -58.73 30.60
C GLN A 217 -15.82 -58.80 29.12
N PRO A 218 -14.92 -58.59 28.12
CA PRO A 218 -13.95 -57.51 27.85
C PRO A 218 -13.94 -57.09 26.34
N GLN A 219 -12.93 -56.31 25.92
CA GLN A 219 -12.41 -56.02 24.56
C GLN A 219 -12.68 -54.64 23.93
N ASN A 220 -11.58 -53.87 23.89
CA ASN A 220 -10.99 -53.13 22.77
C ASN A 220 -11.92 -52.57 21.69
N ASP A 221 -11.86 -51.26 21.47
CA ASP A 221 -11.26 -50.71 20.25
C ASP A 221 -10.85 -49.24 20.45
N GLU A 222 -9.72 -48.89 19.85
CA GLU A 222 -9.07 -47.57 19.88
C GLU A 222 -9.88 -46.53 19.10
N GLU A 223 -10.09 -45.34 19.67
CA GLU A 223 -10.34 -44.14 18.88
C GLU A 223 -9.50 -42.96 19.39
N ASN A 224 -8.76 -42.37 18.44
CA ASN A 224 -7.79 -41.30 18.58
C ASN A 224 -8.42 -39.99 19.09
N GLU A 225 -7.97 -39.51 20.25
CA GLU A 225 -8.12 -38.10 20.64
C GLU A 225 -7.00 -37.26 20.02
N GLY A 226 -7.38 -36.36 19.11
CA GLY A 226 -6.49 -35.37 18.52
C GLY A 226 -7.26 -34.16 18.02
N ARG A 227 -7.92 -33.43 18.92
CA ARG A 227 -8.48 -32.09 18.62
C ARG A 227 -8.59 -31.27 19.90
N LYS A 228 -7.71 -30.26 20.02
CA LYS A 228 -7.98 -28.95 20.63
C LYS A 228 -6.67 -28.17 20.67
N HIS A 229 -6.42 -27.34 19.66
CA HIS A 229 -5.72 -26.06 19.77
C HIS A 229 -5.99 -25.24 18.49
N SER A 230 -7.14 -24.56 18.45
CA SER A 230 -7.33 -23.41 17.54
C SER A 230 -6.91 -22.16 18.28
N VAL A 231 -5.95 -21.43 17.69
CA VAL A 231 -5.43 -20.16 18.21
C VAL A 231 -6.13 -19.04 17.44
N GLY A 232 -7.25 -18.58 17.98
CA GLY A 232 -7.97 -17.38 17.57
C GLY A 232 -8.82 -16.92 18.75
N GLY A 233 -8.50 -15.76 19.32
CA GLY A 233 -9.17 -15.23 20.50
C GLY A 233 -10.67 -15.09 20.28
N ILE A 234 -11.43 -15.76 21.13
CA ILE A 234 -12.89 -15.79 21.17
C ILE A 234 -13.41 -14.38 21.45
N VAL A 235 -14.17 -13.81 20.51
CA VAL A 235 -15.28 -12.91 20.85
C VAL A 235 -16.35 -13.80 21.49
N SER A 236 -16.71 -13.53 22.75
CA SER A 236 -17.70 -14.32 23.49
C SER A 236 -19.06 -14.34 22.80
N GLY A 237 -19.26 -15.32 21.94
CA GLY A 237 -20.57 -15.78 21.48
C GLY A 237 -21.01 -16.95 22.35
N ARG A 238 -22.22 -16.85 22.94
CA ARG A 238 -22.86 -17.95 23.68
C ARG A 238 -22.83 -19.23 22.84
N THR A 239 -22.31 -20.30 23.43
CA THR A 239 -22.37 -21.65 22.88
C THR A 239 -23.84 -22.09 22.85
N LEU A 240 -24.45 -22.11 21.66
CA LEU A 240 -25.68 -22.86 21.44
C LEU A 240 -25.30 -24.26 20.99
N SER A 241 -25.79 -25.22 21.76
CA SER A 241 -25.54 -26.65 21.69
C SER A 241 -25.71 -27.27 20.30
N ASN A 242 -24.78 -28.17 19.96
CA ASN A 242 -24.95 -29.22 18.96
C ASN A 242 -26.37 -29.81 19.00
N ARG A 243 -27.12 -29.66 17.92
CA ARG A 243 -28.29 -30.51 17.64
C ARG A 243 -28.14 -31.11 16.25
N SER A 244 -28.16 -32.44 16.25
CA SER A 244 -28.17 -33.34 15.11
C SER A 244 -29.19 -32.92 14.05
N GLY A 245 -28.73 -32.86 12.81
CA GLY A 245 -29.56 -32.58 11.65
C GLY A 245 -30.58 -33.68 11.39
N LEU A 246 -31.85 -33.29 11.29
CA LEU A 246 -32.87 -33.78 10.37
C LEU A 246 -34.23 -33.12 10.72
N ASP A 247 -34.31 -31.77 10.78
CA ASP A 247 -35.62 -31.05 10.76
C ASP A 247 -35.55 -29.49 10.71
N LEU A 248 -34.42 -28.88 10.31
CA LEU A 248 -34.15 -27.45 10.58
C LEU A 248 -34.27 -26.47 9.38
N SER A 249 -34.51 -26.95 8.16
CA SER A 249 -34.48 -26.07 6.97
C SER A 249 -35.58 -25.00 6.97
N HIS A 250 -36.77 -25.30 7.52
CA HIS A 250 -37.88 -24.33 7.57
C HIS A 250 -37.70 -23.25 8.65
N LYS A 251 -37.04 -23.54 9.78
CA LYS A 251 -36.86 -22.57 10.87
C LYS A 251 -35.78 -21.52 10.57
N ASN A 252 -34.70 -21.92 9.90
CA ASN A 252 -33.57 -21.01 9.65
C ASN A 252 -33.93 -19.87 8.67
N ASN A 253 -34.81 -20.12 7.68
CA ASN A 253 -35.25 -19.08 6.75
C ASN A 253 -36.20 -18.07 7.42
N GLU A 254 -37.11 -18.53 8.30
CA GLU A 254 -37.97 -17.64 9.09
C GLU A 254 -37.16 -16.76 10.04
N ASP A 255 -36.16 -17.32 10.72
CA ASP A 255 -35.25 -16.57 11.59
C ASP A 255 -34.41 -15.55 10.81
N LEU A 256 -33.94 -15.91 9.60
CA LEU A 256 -33.22 -14.99 8.72
C LEU A 256 -34.12 -13.84 8.25
N ASP A 257 -35.36 -14.11 7.84
CA ASP A 257 -36.31 -13.09 7.41
C ASP A 257 -36.68 -12.13 8.56
N ILE A 258 -36.78 -12.64 9.79
CA ILE A 258 -36.96 -11.83 11.00
C ILE A 258 -35.74 -10.91 11.21
N LEU A 259 -34.52 -11.44 11.08
CA LEU A 259 -33.29 -10.65 11.23
C LEU A 259 -33.15 -9.59 10.13
N ILE A 260 -33.42 -9.93 8.87
CA ILE A 260 -33.41 -8.98 7.75
C ILE A 260 -34.44 -7.88 8.00
N SER A 261 -35.68 -8.24 8.38
CA SER A 261 -36.74 -7.28 8.68
C SER A 261 -36.40 -6.38 9.87
N LYS A 262 -35.81 -6.95 10.93
CA LYS A 262 -35.38 -6.23 12.15
C LYS A 262 -34.34 -5.16 11.84
N TYR A 263 -33.42 -5.43 10.92
CA TYR A 263 -32.29 -4.55 10.61
C TYR A 263 -32.45 -3.75 9.31
N ARG A 264 -33.58 -3.90 8.62
CA ARG A 264 -33.87 -3.20 7.35
C ARG A 264 -33.76 -1.68 7.51
N GLY A 265 -32.99 -1.06 6.63
CA GLY A 265 -32.78 0.40 6.62
C GLY A 265 -31.97 0.96 7.80
N GLN A 266 -31.45 0.10 8.68
CA GLN A 266 -30.60 0.51 9.80
C GLN A 266 -29.12 0.37 9.44
N LYS A 267 -28.29 1.18 10.10
CA LYS A 267 -26.83 1.07 10.02
C LYS A 267 -26.36 0.04 11.05
N LEU A 268 -25.81 -1.07 10.56
CA LEU A 268 -25.40 -2.22 11.36
C LEU A 268 -23.94 -2.12 11.85
N THR A 269 -23.66 -2.77 12.98
CA THR A 269 -22.29 -3.09 13.42
C THR A 269 -21.80 -4.39 12.77
N ASN A 270 -20.49 -4.63 12.76
CA ASN A 270 -19.94 -5.87 12.18
C ASN A 270 -20.47 -7.13 12.90
N GLU A 271 -20.72 -7.06 14.21
CA GLU A 271 -21.30 -8.15 15.00
C GLU A 271 -22.72 -8.47 14.55
N GLN A 272 -23.52 -7.43 14.27
CA GLN A 272 -24.89 -7.62 13.78
C GLN A 272 -24.90 -8.15 12.34
N VAL A 273 -23.96 -7.74 11.49
CA VAL A 273 -23.80 -8.34 10.16
C VAL A 273 -23.39 -9.81 10.30
N ALA A 274 -22.47 -10.15 11.21
CA ALA A 274 -22.06 -11.53 11.46
C ALA A 274 -23.21 -12.42 11.96
N GLU A 275 -24.14 -11.86 12.76
CA GLU A 275 -25.38 -12.53 13.19
C GLU A 275 -26.24 -12.91 11.98
N VAL A 276 -26.54 -11.95 11.09
CA VAL A 276 -27.35 -12.18 9.88
C VAL A 276 -26.69 -13.18 8.94
N VAL A 277 -25.40 -13.02 8.69
CA VAL A 277 -24.62 -13.87 7.78
C VAL A 277 -24.51 -15.30 8.30
N SER A 278 -24.44 -15.50 9.63
CA SER A 278 -24.42 -16.84 10.23
C SER A 278 -25.78 -17.53 10.21
N ALA A 279 -26.88 -16.79 10.10
CA ALA A 279 -28.19 -17.36 9.84
C ALA A 279 -28.39 -17.78 8.36
N ALA A 280 -27.66 -17.16 7.44
CA ALA A 280 -27.71 -17.46 6.00
C ALA A 280 -26.78 -18.61 5.57
N CYS A 281 -25.62 -18.75 6.22
CA CYS A 281 -24.54 -19.66 5.82
C CYS A 281 -24.02 -20.51 6.98
N PHE A 282 -23.59 -21.74 6.66
CA PHE A 282 -22.90 -22.62 7.59
C PHE A 282 -21.58 -23.14 7.01
N VAL A 283 -20.71 -23.63 7.90
CA VAL A 283 -19.45 -24.29 7.54
C VAL A 283 -19.68 -25.79 7.50
N SER A 284 -19.43 -26.44 6.37
CA SER A 284 -19.53 -27.89 6.21
C SER A 284 -18.33 -28.61 6.86
N GLY A 285 -18.44 -29.93 7.07
CA GLY A 285 -17.39 -30.73 7.72
C GLY A 285 -16.03 -30.75 7.00
N ASN A 286 -15.99 -30.38 5.72
CA ASN A 286 -14.76 -30.20 4.93
C ASN A 286 -14.30 -28.73 4.85
N HIS A 287 -14.73 -27.88 5.79
CA HIS A 287 -14.38 -26.46 5.87
C HIS A 287 -14.86 -25.60 4.70
N LYS A 288 -15.85 -26.04 3.92
CA LYS A 288 -16.46 -25.20 2.86
C LYS A 288 -17.63 -24.40 3.42
N ILE A 289 -17.81 -23.18 2.92
CA ILE A 289 -19.01 -22.42 3.25
C ILE A 289 -20.15 -22.85 2.32
N SER A 290 -21.31 -23.17 2.91
CA SER A 290 -22.54 -23.51 2.19
C SER A 290 -23.70 -22.61 2.63
N LEU A 291 -24.57 -22.27 1.69
CA LEU A 291 -25.85 -21.62 1.99
C LEU A 291 -26.82 -22.65 2.57
N HIS A 292 -27.73 -22.22 3.45
CA HIS A 292 -28.83 -23.08 3.86
C HIS A 292 -29.74 -23.46 2.68
N GLU A 293 -30.38 -24.63 2.75
CA GLU A 293 -31.18 -25.18 1.66
C GLU A 293 -32.28 -24.21 1.19
N ASN A 294 -32.43 -24.08 -0.13
CA ASN A 294 -33.39 -23.19 -0.80
C ASN A 294 -33.19 -21.68 -0.57
N LEU A 295 -32.07 -21.25 0.04
CA LEU A 295 -31.76 -19.83 0.21
C LEU A 295 -31.19 -19.24 -1.09
N SER A 296 -31.93 -18.30 -1.68
CA SER A 296 -31.42 -17.43 -2.76
C SER A 296 -31.10 -16.05 -2.19
N PRO A 297 -29.82 -15.61 -2.20
CA PRO A 297 -29.44 -14.32 -1.62
C PRO A 297 -30.19 -13.13 -2.25
N THR A 298 -31.04 -12.49 -1.45
CA THR A 298 -31.82 -11.30 -1.83
C THR A 298 -30.95 -10.04 -1.84
N ASP A 299 -31.39 -9.00 -2.55
CA ASP A 299 -30.70 -7.70 -2.55
C ASP A 299 -30.65 -7.06 -1.15
N GLU A 300 -31.64 -7.37 -0.30
CA GLU A 300 -31.65 -6.92 1.09
C GLU A 300 -30.57 -7.59 1.93
N LEU A 301 -30.41 -8.91 1.80
CA LEU A 301 -29.34 -9.65 2.47
C LEU A 301 -27.97 -9.16 2.00
N LYS A 302 -27.81 -8.95 0.68
CA LYS A 302 -26.59 -8.37 0.11
C LYS A 302 -26.34 -6.94 0.61
N GLY A 303 -27.39 -6.13 0.75
CA GLY A 303 -27.35 -4.77 1.30
C GLY A 303 -26.97 -4.73 2.79
N ILE A 304 -27.27 -5.77 3.56
CA ILE A 304 -26.76 -5.95 4.92
C ILE A 304 -25.29 -6.35 4.89
N CYS A 305 -24.92 -7.33 4.07
CA CYS A 305 -23.55 -7.81 3.95
C CYS A 305 -22.58 -6.69 3.53
N SER A 306 -23.00 -5.78 2.65
CA SER A 306 -22.18 -4.66 2.17
C SER A 306 -21.88 -3.61 3.24
N GLN A 307 -22.60 -3.63 4.37
CA GLN A 307 -22.28 -2.76 5.51
C GLN A 307 -21.10 -3.27 6.34
N PHE A 308 -20.68 -4.52 6.16
CA PHE A 308 -19.52 -5.09 6.82
C PHE A 308 -18.27 -4.31 6.45
N LYS A 309 -17.51 -3.89 7.47
CA LYS A 309 -16.22 -3.23 7.26
C LYS A 309 -15.13 -4.16 7.70
N SER A 310 -14.45 -4.75 6.72
CA SER A 310 -13.20 -5.46 7.02
C SER A 310 -12.16 -4.49 7.58
N GLY A 311 -11.22 -5.03 8.35
CA GLY A 311 -10.24 -4.32 9.17
C GLY A 311 -9.53 -3.16 8.48
N GLY A 312 -9.18 -2.12 9.27
CA GLY A 312 -8.42 -0.95 8.77
C GLY A 312 -8.57 0.35 9.57
N LYS A 313 -9.41 0.40 10.62
CA LYS A 313 -9.56 1.62 11.45
C LYS A 313 -9.41 1.43 12.97
N THR A 314 -9.32 0.19 13.47
CA THR A 314 -9.13 -0.11 14.90
C THR A 314 -8.03 -1.17 15.07
N LYS A 315 -7.10 -0.96 16.01
CA LYS A 315 -5.89 -1.78 16.21
C LYS A 315 -6.13 -2.96 17.16
N GLU A 316 -7.16 -3.75 16.95
CA GLU A 316 -7.43 -4.94 17.80
C GLU A 316 -7.77 -6.17 16.95
N GLY A 317 -6.75 -6.97 16.63
CA GLY A 317 -6.89 -8.24 15.90
C GLY A 317 -5.79 -8.45 14.85
N ARG A 318 -5.31 -9.70 14.70
CA ARG A 318 -4.14 -10.02 13.84
C ARG A 318 -4.43 -9.92 12.33
N GLY A 319 -5.62 -10.28 11.86
CA GLY A 319 -6.01 -10.13 10.44
C GLY A 319 -6.24 -8.68 10.00
N ILE A 320 -6.54 -7.79 10.96
CA ILE A 320 -6.92 -6.39 10.70
C ILE A 320 -5.76 -5.50 10.24
N LEU A 321 -4.50 -5.92 10.47
CA LEU A 321 -3.31 -5.12 10.10
C LEU A 321 -2.84 -5.38 8.67
N ASP A 322 -3.14 -6.57 8.13
CA ASP A 322 -2.52 -7.08 6.91
C ASP A 322 -3.54 -7.18 5.75
N GLU A 323 -4.85 -7.05 6.02
CA GLU A 323 -5.96 -7.07 5.04
C GLU A 323 -6.42 -5.65 4.64
N TYR A 324 -6.64 -5.43 3.33
CA TYR A 324 -7.17 -4.18 2.80
C TYR A 324 -8.43 -4.41 1.96
N TYR A 325 -9.47 -3.62 2.20
CA TYR A 325 -10.65 -3.60 1.32
C TYR A 325 -10.28 -3.08 -0.07
N THR A 326 -10.53 -3.87 -1.12
CA THR A 326 -10.25 -3.47 -2.51
C THR A 326 -11.46 -2.79 -3.12
N ASP A 327 -11.27 -1.57 -3.61
CA ASP A 327 -12.28 -0.78 -4.30
C ASP A 327 -12.74 -1.44 -5.62
N SER A 328 -14.03 -1.36 -5.93
CA SER A 328 -14.61 -1.93 -7.15
C SER A 328 -13.98 -1.37 -8.42
N MET A 329 -13.55 -0.11 -8.41
CA MET A 329 -12.86 0.50 -9.55
C MET A 329 -11.54 -0.20 -9.86
N ILE A 330 -10.79 -0.63 -8.84
CA ILE A 330 -9.53 -1.38 -9.02
C ILE A 330 -9.85 -2.78 -9.57
N VAL A 331 -10.88 -3.43 -9.03
CA VAL A 331 -11.34 -4.74 -9.52
C VAL A 331 -11.74 -4.66 -11.00
N ASP A 332 -12.48 -3.63 -11.39
CA ASP A 332 -12.88 -3.37 -12.77
C ASP A 332 -11.67 -3.11 -13.68
N ALA A 333 -10.66 -2.37 -13.19
CA ALA A 333 -9.41 -2.15 -13.91
C ALA A 333 -8.69 -3.47 -14.19
N VAL A 334 -8.54 -4.31 -13.16
CA VAL A 334 -7.92 -5.64 -13.28
C VAL A 334 -8.68 -6.50 -14.27
N ARG A 335 -10.02 -6.56 -14.19
CA ARG A 335 -10.87 -7.26 -15.17
C ARG A 335 -10.58 -6.79 -16.58
N ASN A 336 -10.57 -5.47 -16.80
CA ASN A 336 -10.33 -4.89 -18.12
C ASN A 336 -8.93 -5.20 -18.68
N LEU A 337 -7.93 -5.37 -17.81
CA LEU A 337 -6.55 -5.74 -18.19
C LEU A 337 -6.40 -7.22 -18.57
N ILE A 338 -7.32 -8.09 -18.13
CA ILE A 338 -7.24 -9.54 -18.35
C ILE A 338 -8.30 -10.09 -19.30
N LYS A 339 -9.44 -9.42 -19.50
CA LYS A 339 -10.59 -9.92 -20.28
C LYS A 339 -10.24 -10.41 -21.68
N ASP A 340 -9.38 -9.69 -22.39
CA ASP A 340 -9.02 -10.02 -23.77
C ASP A 340 -8.18 -11.30 -23.88
N ARG A 341 -7.55 -11.73 -22.78
CA ARG A 341 -6.67 -12.90 -22.73
C ARG A 341 -7.45 -14.21 -22.69
N PHE A 342 -8.71 -14.16 -22.28
CA PHE A 342 -9.55 -15.34 -22.12
C PHE A 342 -10.66 -15.46 -23.17
N LYS A 343 -10.75 -14.55 -24.16
CA LYS A 343 -11.78 -14.55 -25.22
C LYS A 343 -11.91 -15.87 -25.99
N ASN A 344 -10.82 -16.62 -26.12
CA ASN A 344 -10.79 -17.88 -26.87
C ASN A 344 -11.03 -19.12 -25.97
N HIS A 345 -11.32 -18.93 -24.68
CA HIS A 345 -11.59 -20.03 -23.74
C HIS A 345 -13.09 -20.26 -23.61
N GLN A 346 -13.50 -21.52 -23.55
CA GLN A 346 -14.91 -21.88 -23.29
C GLN A 346 -15.21 -21.86 -21.78
N GLU A 347 -14.28 -22.37 -20.98
CA GLU A 347 -14.32 -22.31 -19.53
C GLU A 347 -12.92 -22.09 -18.95
N ILE A 348 -12.86 -21.51 -17.75
CA ILE A 348 -11.61 -21.33 -17.00
C ILE A 348 -11.78 -21.70 -15.53
N SER A 349 -10.70 -22.20 -14.94
CA SER A 349 -10.56 -22.41 -13.50
C SER A 349 -9.84 -21.22 -12.87
N VAL A 350 -10.47 -20.61 -11.86
CA VAL A 350 -10.00 -19.40 -11.19
C VAL A 350 -9.69 -19.68 -9.72
N LEU A 351 -8.56 -19.19 -9.23
CA LEU A 351 -8.21 -19.18 -7.83
C LEU A 351 -8.18 -17.75 -7.29
N GLU A 352 -8.77 -17.56 -6.11
CA GLU A 352 -8.55 -16.40 -5.26
C GLU A 352 -8.00 -16.92 -3.91
N PRO A 353 -6.73 -16.64 -3.54
CA PRO A 353 -6.10 -17.27 -2.38
C PRO A 353 -6.40 -16.59 -1.03
N SER A 354 -7.07 -15.44 -1.00
CA SER A 354 -7.32 -14.63 0.20
C SER A 354 -8.54 -13.71 0.00
N VAL A 355 -9.74 -14.29 -0.04
CA VAL A 355 -10.88 -13.70 -0.78
C VAL A 355 -11.55 -12.53 -0.11
N GLY A 356 -11.38 -12.35 1.20
CA GLY A 356 -12.08 -11.31 1.95
C GLY A 356 -13.59 -11.47 1.76
N THR A 357 -14.25 -10.36 1.43
CA THR A 357 -15.69 -10.34 1.12
C THR A 357 -16.01 -10.75 -0.32
N GLY A 358 -15.03 -11.08 -1.17
CA GLY A 358 -15.27 -11.60 -2.52
C GLY A 358 -15.21 -10.59 -3.67
N ASN A 359 -14.78 -9.34 -3.44
CA ASN A 359 -14.81 -8.30 -4.49
C ASN A 359 -14.09 -8.70 -5.79
N PHE A 360 -12.93 -9.37 -5.71
CA PHE A 360 -12.22 -9.84 -6.92
C PHE A 360 -12.96 -10.90 -7.72
N LEU A 361 -13.90 -11.63 -7.11
CA LEU A 361 -14.65 -12.65 -7.84
C LEU A 361 -15.57 -12.04 -8.91
N TYR A 362 -15.97 -10.77 -8.76
CA TYR A 362 -16.66 -10.03 -9.84
C TYR A 362 -15.77 -9.87 -11.09
N ALA A 363 -14.46 -9.63 -10.91
CA ALA A 363 -13.55 -9.53 -12.05
C ALA A 363 -13.44 -10.85 -12.84
N ALA A 364 -13.58 -12.00 -12.19
CA ALA A 364 -13.63 -13.30 -12.87
C ALA A 364 -14.99 -13.56 -13.53
N LYS A 365 -16.09 -13.30 -12.82
CA LYS A 365 -17.46 -13.55 -13.29
C LYS A 365 -17.81 -12.76 -14.55
N ASP A 366 -17.37 -11.51 -14.60
CA ASP A 366 -17.71 -10.57 -15.67
C ASP A 366 -16.78 -10.70 -16.90
N LEU A 367 -16.01 -11.78 -17.01
CA LEU A 367 -15.19 -12.07 -18.20
C LEU A 367 -16.01 -12.57 -19.40
N GLY A 368 -17.29 -12.91 -19.19
CA GLY A 368 -18.18 -13.41 -20.25
C GLY A 368 -17.92 -14.86 -20.67
N ILE A 369 -17.22 -15.63 -19.83
CA ILE A 369 -16.88 -17.04 -20.04
C ILE A 369 -17.29 -17.85 -18.80
N LYS A 370 -17.48 -19.16 -18.95
CA LYS A 370 -17.84 -20.02 -17.83
C LYS A 370 -16.66 -20.13 -16.86
N THR A 371 -16.85 -19.71 -15.61
CA THR A 371 -15.77 -19.70 -14.60
C THR A 371 -16.06 -20.66 -13.45
N SER A 372 -15.12 -21.56 -13.15
CA SER A 372 -15.12 -22.34 -11.90
C SER A 372 -14.19 -21.67 -10.90
N ILE A 373 -14.73 -21.18 -9.79
CA ILE A 373 -13.99 -20.36 -8.82
C ILE A 373 -13.72 -21.17 -7.56
N THR A 374 -12.45 -21.24 -7.14
CA THR A 374 -12.03 -21.73 -5.83
C THR A 374 -11.42 -20.57 -5.04
N ALA A 375 -11.83 -20.40 -3.79
CA ALA A 375 -11.39 -19.29 -2.95
C ALA A 375 -11.06 -19.73 -1.52
N PHE A 376 -10.11 -19.05 -0.87
CA PHE A 376 -9.67 -19.32 0.50
C PHE A 376 -9.79 -18.08 1.39
N GLU A 377 -10.29 -18.26 2.61
CA GLU A 377 -10.40 -17.21 3.61
C GLU A 377 -10.26 -17.79 5.02
N ILE A 378 -9.59 -17.07 5.92
CA ILE A 378 -9.37 -17.48 7.31
C ILE A 378 -10.46 -16.96 8.26
N ASN A 379 -11.13 -15.86 7.90
CA ASN A 379 -12.19 -15.25 8.68
C ASN A 379 -13.56 -15.78 8.25
N GLU A 380 -14.25 -16.43 9.18
CA GLU A 380 -15.55 -17.06 8.93
C GLU A 380 -16.62 -16.06 8.44
N THR A 381 -16.62 -14.84 8.97
CA THR A 381 -17.63 -13.84 8.60
C THR A 381 -17.42 -13.36 7.17
N THR A 382 -16.20 -13.03 6.78
CA THR A 382 -15.90 -12.59 5.42
C THR A 382 -16.06 -13.73 4.41
N ALA A 383 -15.67 -14.96 4.75
CA ALA A 383 -15.90 -16.14 3.93
C ALA A 383 -17.39 -16.38 3.66
N LYS A 384 -18.24 -16.24 4.70
CA LYS A 384 -19.69 -16.34 4.55
C LYS A 384 -20.29 -15.20 3.72
N ILE A 385 -19.82 -13.96 3.90
CA ILE A 385 -20.21 -12.82 3.05
C ILE A 385 -19.85 -13.09 1.59
N ALA A 386 -18.63 -13.55 1.32
CA ALA A 386 -18.20 -13.88 -0.03
C ALA A 386 -19.10 -14.97 -0.65
N LYS A 387 -19.54 -15.96 0.13
CA LYS A 387 -20.47 -17.01 -0.35
C LYS A 387 -21.87 -16.47 -0.67
N ILE A 388 -22.34 -15.48 0.07
CA ILE A 388 -23.62 -14.80 -0.19
C ILE A 388 -23.55 -13.98 -1.49
N PHE A 389 -22.43 -13.27 -1.72
CA PHE A 389 -22.23 -12.51 -2.95
C PHE A 389 -21.95 -13.40 -4.17
N HIS A 390 -21.26 -14.53 -3.96
CA HIS A 390 -20.87 -15.48 -5.00
C HIS A 390 -21.32 -16.92 -4.64
N PRO A 391 -22.63 -17.22 -4.71
CA PRO A 391 -23.16 -18.55 -4.40
C PRO A 391 -22.53 -19.68 -5.23
N GLU A 392 -22.10 -19.37 -6.44
CA GLU A 392 -21.44 -20.28 -7.37
C GLU A 392 -20.01 -20.67 -6.99
N ALA A 393 -19.33 -19.87 -6.16
CA ALA A 393 -17.92 -20.06 -5.85
C ALA A 393 -17.71 -21.12 -4.75
N ASP A 394 -16.64 -21.90 -4.87
CA ASP A 394 -16.20 -22.86 -3.85
C ASP A 394 -15.29 -22.14 -2.84
N ILE A 395 -15.86 -21.75 -1.70
CA ILE A 395 -15.17 -20.94 -0.68
C ILE A 395 -14.79 -21.81 0.51
N HIS A 396 -13.49 -21.89 0.80
CA HIS A 396 -12.90 -22.68 1.86
C HIS A 396 -12.53 -21.77 3.04
N LEU A 397 -13.05 -22.10 4.23
CA LEU A 397 -12.70 -21.49 5.51
C LEU A 397 -11.43 -22.14 6.07
N CYS A 398 -10.30 -21.84 5.44
CA CYS A 398 -8.99 -22.25 5.88
C CYS A 398 -7.92 -21.34 5.25
N SER A 399 -6.69 -21.41 5.76
CA SER A 399 -5.59 -20.65 5.18
C SER A 399 -5.11 -21.32 3.88
N PHE A 400 -4.68 -20.51 2.90
CA PHE A 400 -4.25 -20.99 1.59
C PHE A 400 -3.08 -21.97 1.67
N GLU A 401 -2.22 -21.81 2.68
CA GLU A 401 -1.10 -22.70 3.00
C GLU A 401 -1.54 -24.17 3.13
N THR A 402 -2.79 -24.41 3.56
CA THR A 402 -3.34 -25.77 3.74
C THR A 402 -3.47 -26.58 2.46
N GLU A 403 -3.39 -25.94 1.28
CA GLU A 403 -3.27 -26.62 -0.01
C GLU A 403 -1.92 -27.30 -0.20
N PHE A 404 -0.87 -26.82 0.48
CA PHE A 404 0.52 -27.24 0.27
C PHE A 404 1.11 -27.99 1.47
N ILE A 405 0.56 -27.78 2.66
CA ILE A 405 1.02 -28.42 3.89
C ILE A 405 -0.18 -28.80 4.76
N ASP A 406 -0.08 -29.89 5.51
CA ASP A 406 -1.09 -30.23 6.52
C ASP A 406 -0.74 -29.69 7.91
N GLU A 407 -1.67 -29.83 8.86
CA GLU A 407 -1.51 -29.37 10.24
C GLU A 407 -0.35 -30.07 11.00
N LYS A 408 0.17 -31.17 10.46
CA LYS A 408 1.31 -31.92 11.02
C LYS A 408 2.63 -31.52 10.35
N GLY A 409 2.62 -30.52 9.46
CA GLY A 409 3.80 -30.08 8.72
C GLY A 409 4.21 -31.01 7.57
N ARG A 410 3.34 -31.93 7.16
CA ARG A 410 3.61 -32.82 6.02
C ARG A 410 3.22 -32.08 4.74
N LYS A 411 4.16 -32.00 3.79
CA LYS A 411 3.91 -31.40 2.47
C LYS A 411 2.88 -32.23 1.71
N LYS A 412 1.90 -31.54 1.12
CA LYS A 412 0.92 -32.11 0.22
C LYS A 412 1.40 -31.97 -1.22
N GLU A 413 1.07 -32.96 -2.03
CA GLU A 413 1.17 -32.79 -3.48
C GLU A 413 0.09 -31.80 -3.94
N PHE A 414 0.49 -30.82 -4.74
CA PHE A 414 -0.39 -29.84 -5.36
C PHE A 414 -0.33 -29.99 -6.87
N SER A 415 -1.36 -29.50 -7.56
CA SER A 415 -1.47 -29.57 -9.01
C SER A 415 -1.63 -28.19 -9.64
N GLU A 416 -1.10 -28.05 -10.85
CA GLU A 416 -1.27 -26.89 -11.72
C GLU A 416 -2.69 -26.90 -12.33
N LYS A 417 -3.67 -26.39 -11.56
CA LYS A 417 -5.11 -26.55 -11.88
C LYS A 417 -5.78 -25.30 -12.41
N TYR A 418 -5.20 -24.11 -12.20
CA TYR A 418 -5.88 -22.85 -12.50
C TYR A 418 -5.38 -22.16 -13.77
N ASP A 419 -6.28 -21.56 -14.53
CA ASP A 419 -5.97 -20.72 -15.70
C ASP A 419 -5.74 -19.26 -15.28
N LEU A 420 -6.37 -18.84 -14.18
CA LEU A 420 -6.30 -17.50 -13.62
C LEU A 420 -6.14 -17.55 -12.10
N VAL A 421 -5.18 -16.81 -11.56
CA VAL A 421 -5.14 -16.45 -10.13
C VAL A 421 -5.32 -14.95 -10.02
N ILE A 422 -6.28 -14.51 -9.23
CA ILE A 422 -6.58 -13.09 -8.99
C ILE A 422 -6.65 -12.80 -7.50
N GLY A 423 -6.44 -11.55 -7.12
CA GLY A 423 -6.70 -11.14 -5.73
C GLY A 423 -5.83 -9.99 -5.25
N ASN A 424 -5.94 -9.74 -3.96
CA ASN A 424 -5.12 -8.81 -3.21
C ASN A 424 -4.66 -9.51 -1.93
N PRO A 425 -3.47 -10.15 -1.94
CA PRO A 425 -2.99 -10.93 -0.80
C PRO A 425 -2.69 -10.02 0.40
N PRO A 426 -2.60 -10.58 1.62
CA PRO A 426 -2.18 -9.81 2.78
C PRO A 426 -0.74 -9.29 2.63
N TYR A 427 -0.48 -8.09 3.16
CA TYR A 427 0.84 -7.44 3.05
C TYR A 427 1.60 -7.52 4.38
N GLY A 428 2.90 -7.75 4.33
CA GLY A 428 3.76 -7.64 5.51
C GLY A 428 4.60 -8.88 5.77
N ASP A 429 5.09 -9.03 6.99
CA ASP A 429 5.98 -10.14 7.34
C ASP A 429 5.25 -11.49 7.33
N HIS A 430 5.73 -12.42 6.52
CA HIS A 430 5.25 -13.80 6.48
C HIS A 430 5.56 -14.46 7.82
N ARG A 431 4.51 -14.87 8.52
CA ARG A 431 4.55 -15.44 9.88
C ARG A 431 3.39 -16.41 10.05
N GLY A 432 3.31 -17.07 11.20
CA GLY A 432 2.18 -17.94 11.53
C GLY A 432 2.53 -19.43 11.55
N LEU A 433 1.50 -20.23 11.81
CA LEU A 433 1.63 -21.66 12.10
C LEU A 433 2.31 -22.43 10.97
N TYR A 434 1.81 -22.29 9.73
CA TYR A 434 2.27 -23.08 8.59
C TYR A 434 3.71 -22.75 8.19
N LYS A 435 4.12 -21.48 8.27
CA LYS A 435 5.53 -21.10 8.13
C LYS A 435 6.42 -21.80 9.16
N GLY A 436 5.98 -21.84 10.43
CA GLY A 436 6.67 -22.55 11.50
C GLY A 436 6.73 -24.07 11.30
N LEU A 437 5.76 -24.65 10.60
CA LEU A 437 5.73 -26.06 10.22
C LEU A 437 6.58 -26.39 8.98
N GLY A 438 7.24 -25.40 8.36
CA GLY A 438 8.16 -25.60 7.24
C GLY A 438 7.58 -25.29 5.85
N GLU A 439 6.44 -24.61 5.78
CA GLU A 439 5.89 -24.10 4.53
C GLU A 439 6.64 -22.82 4.09
N GLU A 440 7.48 -22.94 3.06
CA GLU A 440 8.33 -21.87 2.52
C GLU A 440 9.00 -20.97 3.59
N PRO A 441 9.76 -21.56 4.56
CA PRO A 441 10.23 -20.85 5.75
C PRO A 441 11.20 -19.71 5.45
N LYS A 442 11.83 -19.73 4.28
CA LYS A 442 12.80 -18.71 3.82
C LYS A 442 12.13 -17.47 3.22
N ILE A 443 10.84 -17.53 2.89
CA ILE A 443 10.11 -16.37 2.35
C ILE A 443 9.70 -15.47 3.51
N SER A 444 10.18 -14.23 3.53
CA SER A 444 10.01 -13.30 4.65
C SER A 444 8.75 -12.44 4.56
N LYS A 445 8.11 -12.32 3.39
CA LYS A 445 6.92 -11.49 3.16
C LYS A 445 5.72 -12.28 2.66
N TYR A 446 4.51 -11.95 3.12
CA TYR A 446 3.29 -12.65 2.71
C TYR A 446 3.06 -12.50 1.21
N GLU A 447 3.17 -11.29 0.67
CA GLU A 447 2.95 -11.06 -0.76
C GLU A 447 3.92 -11.89 -1.65
N ASP A 448 5.15 -12.14 -1.20
CA ASP A 448 6.11 -13.00 -1.92
C ASP A 448 5.67 -14.47 -1.87
N TYR A 449 5.16 -14.92 -0.72
CA TYR A 449 4.64 -16.28 -0.53
C TYR A 449 3.41 -16.53 -1.41
N PHE A 450 2.43 -15.62 -1.36
CA PHE A 450 1.20 -15.72 -2.12
C PHE A 450 1.47 -15.70 -3.62
N VAL A 451 2.34 -14.83 -4.13
CA VAL A 451 2.71 -14.82 -5.55
C VAL A 451 3.38 -16.13 -5.94
N LYS A 452 4.35 -16.62 -5.16
CA LYS A 452 5.04 -17.88 -5.44
C LYS A 452 4.05 -19.05 -5.50
N ARG A 453 3.22 -19.24 -4.47
CA ARG A 453 2.26 -20.37 -4.42
C ARG A 453 1.11 -20.24 -5.43
N SER A 454 0.78 -19.02 -5.83
CA SER A 454 -0.14 -18.78 -6.94
C SER A 454 0.47 -19.22 -8.27
N LEU A 455 1.74 -18.89 -8.54
CA LEU A 455 2.46 -19.38 -9.72
C LEU A 455 2.60 -20.91 -9.70
N ASP A 456 2.85 -21.52 -8.55
CA ASP A 456 2.86 -22.98 -8.40
C ASP A 456 1.52 -23.62 -8.80
N SER A 457 0.39 -22.95 -8.52
CA SER A 457 -0.97 -23.47 -8.75
C SER A 457 -1.50 -23.21 -10.17
N LEU A 458 -0.87 -22.30 -10.92
CA LEU A 458 -1.25 -21.97 -12.30
C LEU A 458 -0.82 -23.05 -13.28
N LYS A 459 -1.61 -23.26 -14.35
CA LYS A 459 -1.18 -24.01 -15.54
C LYS A 459 -0.10 -23.25 -16.31
N PRO A 460 0.77 -23.92 -17.08
CA PRO A 460 1.68 -23.23 -18.00
C PRO A 460 0.89 -22.31 -18.94
N GLY A 461 1.32 -21.05 -19.07
CA GLY A 461 0.59 -20.01 -19.81
C GLY A 461 -0.55 -19.33 -19.04
N GLY A 462 -0.91 -19.83 -17.86
CA GLY A 462 -1.91 -19.23 -16.97
C GLY A 462 -1.50 -17.84 -16.47
N ILE A 463 -2.49 -17.04 -16.08
CA ILE A 463 -2.30 -15.63 -15.74
C ILE A 463 -2.44 -15.42 -14.23
N LEU A 464 -1.48 -14.70 -13.64
CA LEU A 464 -1.59 -14.12 -12.31
C LEU A 464 -1.91 -12.64 -12.45
N ALA A 465 -2.97 -12.17 -11.80
CA ALA A 465 -3.37 -10.77 -11.81
C ALA A 465 -3.69 -10.30 -10.39
N MET A 466 -2.70 -9.71 -9.73
CA MET A 466 -2.79 -9.32 -8.32
C MET A 466 -2.51 -7.84 -8.12
N VAL A 467 -3.08 -7.28 -7.05
CA VAL A 467 -2.66 -5.99 -6.53
C VAL A 467 -1.66 -6.22 -5.40
N LEU A 468 -0.45 -5.70 -5.55
CA LEU A 468 0.68 -5.94 -4.67
C LEU A 468 1.22 -4.62 -4.13
N PRO A 469 1.89 -4.58 -2.96
CA PRO A 469 2.54 -3.36 -2.50
C PRO A 469 3.66 -2.99 -3.48
N SER A 470 3.86 -1.70 -3.78
CA SER A 470 4.85 -1.27 -4.79
C SER A 470 6.27 -1.72 -4.48
N GLY A 471 6.57 -1.97 -3.21
CA GLY A 471 7.83 -2.54 -2.78
C GLY A 471 8.08 -3.96 -3.27
N TRP A 472 7.05 -4.70 -3.70
CA TRP A 472 7.16 -6.06 -4.27
C TRP A 472 7.91 -6.04 -5.59
N LEU A 473 7.49 -5.18 -6.52
CA LEU A 473 8.15 -5.08 -7.82
C LEU A 473 9.58 -4.57 -7.66
N ASN A 474 9.80 -3.57 -6.81
CA ASN A 474 11.11 -2.94 -6.60
C ASN A 474 12.19 -3.90 -6.06
N ARG A 475 11.80 -5.04 -5.47
CA ARG A 475 12.73 -6.05 -4.94
C ARG A 475 12.81 -7.32 -5.79
N GLN A 476 12.15 -7.33 -6.95
CA GLN A 476 12.03 -8.52 -7.78
C GLN A 476 13.13 -8.59 -8.83
N ASP A 477 14.36 -8.81 -8.36
CA ASP A 477 15.59 -8.95 -9.16
C ASP A 477 15.79 -10.36 -9.75
N GLN A 478 14.99 -11.32 -9.29
CA GLN A 478 15.09 -12.75 -9.61
C GLN A 478 13.71 -13.37 -9.86
N LEU A 479 12.88 -12.81 -10.75
CA LEU A 479 11.61 -13.45 -11.12
C LEU A 479 11.89 -14.73 -11.91
N LYS A 480 11.40 -15.87 -11.41
CA LYS A 480 11.53 -17.20 -12.03
C LYS A 480 10.17 -17.75 -12.41
N ASN A 481 10.14 -18.65 -13.39
CA ASN A 481 8.95 -19.42 -13.79
C ASN A 481 7.76 -18.57 -14.28
N ALA A 482 7.99 -17.28 -14.53
CA ALA A 482 6.96 -16.34 -14.93
C ALA A 482 7.56 -15.17 -15.72
N GLU A 483 6.73 -14.59 -16.57
CA GLU A 483 7.02 -13.38 -17.33
C GLU A 483 6.12 -12.25 -16.84
N LEU A 484 6.71 -11.07 -16.59
CA LEU A 484 5.95 -9.85 -16.32
C LEU A 484 5.34 -9.36 -17.63
N MET A 485 4.02 -9.49 -17.76
CA MET A 485 3.29 -9.04 -18.93
C MET A 485 3.04 -7.53 -18.85
N GLU A 486 2.46 -7.08 -17.74
CA GLU A 486 2.12 -5.68 -17.50
C GLU A 486 2.18 -5.35 -16.01
N GLY A 487 2.65 -4.14 -15.69
CA GLY A 487 2.60 -3.55 -14.35
C GLY A 487 2.03 -2.14 -14.42
N TYR A 488 1.21 -1.75 -13.44
CA TYR A 488 0.67 -0.38 -13.34
C TYR A 488 0.78 0.12 -11.90
N ARG A 489 1.48 1.24 -11.69
CA ARG A 489 1.65 1.83 -10.36
C ARG A 489 0.51 2.78 -10.05
N LEU A 490 -0.23 2.51 -8.98
CA LEU A 490 -1.40 3.29 -8.57
C LEU A 490 -1.01 4.50 -7.71
N PRO A 491 -1.83 5.57 -7.70
CA PRO A 491 -1.74 6.65 -6.73
C PRO A 491 -1.84 6.16 -5.28
N SER A 492 -1.11 6.84 -4.41
CA SER A 492 -1.26 6.73 -2.96
C SER A 492 -2.66 7.19 -2.57
N GLY A 493 -3.37 6.35 -1.81
CA GLY A 493 -4.77 6.58 -1.45
C GLY A 493 -5.77 5.81 -2.31
N ALA A 494 -5.32 5.02 -3.30
CA ALA A 494 -6.17 4.07 -4.02
C ALA A 494 -6.89 3.06 -3.09
N PHE A 495 -6.27 2.75 -1.94
CA PHE A 495 -6.88 1.98 -0.86
C PHE A 495 -7.20 2.88 0.33
N ALA A 496 -8.47 2.98 0.68
CA ALA A 496 -8.93 3.80 1.80
C ALA A 496 -8.34 3.30 3.14
N GLY A 497 -7.70 4.19 3.89
CA GLY A 497 -7.16 3.86 5.23
C GLY A 497 -5.67 3.47 5.25
N THR A 498 -5.01 3.40 4.10
CA THR A 498 -3.55 3.20 4.01
C THR A 498 -2.89 4.18 3.04
N ALA A 499 -1.63 4.52 3.32
CA ALA A 499 -0.80 5.34 2.45
C ALA A 499 0.31 4.52 1.75
N ILE A 500 0.18 3.19 1.78
CA ILE A 500 1.06 2.25 1.09
C ILE A 500 0.83 2.40 -0.42
N GLY A 501 1.91 2.54 -1.18
CA GLY A 501 1.84 2.48 -2.64
C GLY A 501 1.56 1.05 -3.10
N THR A 502 0.73 0.90 -4.13
CA THR A 502 0.31 -0.39 -4.66
C THR A 502 0.45 -0.43 -6.18
N ASP A 503 0.79 -1.59 -6.72
CA ASP A 503 0.94 -1.85 -8.15
C ASP A 503 -0.03 -2.97 -8.57
N ILE A 504 -0.70 -2.82 -9.72
CA ILE A 504 -1.39 -3.92 -10.39
C ILE A 504 -0.33 -4.69 -11.18
N ILE A 505 -0.16 -5.98 -10.90
CA ILE A 505 0.83 -6.84 -11.52
C ILE A 505 0.15 -7.98 -12.27
N ILE A 506 0.44 -8.08 -13.57
CA ILE A 506 -0.02 -9.17 -14.45
C ILE A 506 1.19 -10.00 -14.88
N LEU A 507 1.24 -11.25 -14.42
CA LEU A 507 2.25 -12.23 -14.82
C LEU A 507 1.64 -13.34 -15.66
N ARG A 508 2.44 -13.92 -16.55
CA ARG A 508 2.12 -15.17 -17.24
C ARG A 508 3.08 -16.26 -16.75
N LYS A 509 2.55 -17.42 -16.35
CA LYS A 509 3.39 -18.56 -15.98
C LYS A 509 4.15 -19.07 -17.21
N ASP A 510 5.46 -19.17 -17.08
CA ASP A 510 6.35 -19.76 -18.07
C ASP A 510 7.40 -20.60 -17.33
N PRO A 511 7.19 -21.93 -17.20
CA PRO A 511 8.08 -22.80 -16.45
C PRO A 511 9.52 -22.86 -17.00
N GLN A 512 9.73 -22.46 -18.26
CA GLN A 512 11.05 -22.47 -18.91
C GLN A 512 11.80 -21.14 -18.73
N LYS A 513 11.14 -20.12 -18.17
CA LYS A 513 11.72 -18.79 -18.01
C LYS A 513 12.82 -18.80 -16.94
N ILE A 514 14.02 -18.45 -17.37
CA ILE A 514 15.18 -18.24 -16.49
C ILE A 514 14.97 -16.95 -15.68
N SER A 515 15.57 -16.92 -14.48
CA SER A 515 15.56 -15.78 -13.57
C SER A 515 15.83 -14.46 -14.28
N THR A 516 14.90 -13.51 -14.19
CA THR A 516 14.97 -12.19 -14.82
C THR A 516 14.74 -11.09 -13.79
N ASP A 517 15.54 -10.03 -13.85
CA ASP A 517 15.33 -8.82 -13.05
C ASP A 517 14.24 -7.95 -13.68
N ILE A 518 13.19 -7.68 -12.90
CA ILE A 518 12.08 -6.81 -13.31
C ILE A 518 11.94 -5.58 -12.40
N SER A 519 12.89 -5.35 -11.49
CA SER A 519 12.84 -4.27 -10.51
C SER A 519 12.85 -2.87 -11.15
N SER A 520 13.50 -2.71 -12.29
CA SER A 520 13.54 -1.49 -13.10
C SER A 520 12.35 -1.31 -14.05
N TYR A 521 11.28 -2.11 -13.95
CA TYR A 521 10.16 -2.09 -14.92
C TYR A 521 9.57 -0.69 -15.16
N PHE A 522 9.34 0.10 -14.10
CA PHE A 522 8.79 1.46 -14.22
C PHE A 522 9.81 2.53 -14.65
N GLU A 523 11.10 2.22 -14.61
CA GLU A 523 12.13 3.10 -15.19
C GLU A 523 12.06 3.05 -16.73
N ILE A 524 11.72 1.87 -17.25
CA ILE A 524 11.57 1.62 -18.70
C ILE A 524 10.16 1.98 -19.18
N ASN A 525 9.15 1.86 -18.30
CA ASN A 525 7.74 2.12 -18.62
C ASN A 525 7.17 3.24 -17.72
N PRO A 526 7.69 4.48 -17.77
CA PRO A 526 7.25 5.57 -16.90
C PRO A 526 5.78 5.97 -17.13
N GLU A 527 5.24 5.70 -18.32
CA GLU A 527 3.83 5.94 -18.65
C GLU A 527 2.87 5.04 -17.88
N LYS A 528 3.35 3.92 -17.34
CA LYS A 528 2.61 2.98 -16.48
C LYS A 528 2.55 3.42 -15.01
N ILE A 529 3.16 4.56 -14.66
CA ILE A 529 2.97 5.23 -13.37
C ILE A 529 1.75 6.14 -13.49
N LEU A 530 0.66 5.76 -12.82
CA LEU A 530 -0.66 6.36 -13.02
C LEU A 530 -0.90 7.55 -12.08
N GLY A 531 0.05 8.47 -12.01
CA GLY A 531 -0.05 9.70 -11.24
C GLY A 531 1.25 10.50 -11.24
N GLU A 532 1.30 11.56 -10.43
CA GLU A 532 2.46 12.44 -10.28
C GLU A 532 3.37 11.96 -9.16
N THR A 533 4.65 11.75 -9.44
CA THR A 533 5.65 11.49 -8.40
C THR A 533 5.86 12.74 -7.56
N ARG A 534 5.54 12.68 -6.27
CA ARG A 534 5.80 13.73 -5.27
C ARG A 534 6.64 13.18 -4.12
N GLN A 535 7.29 14.07 -3.38
CA GLN A 535 8.06 13.71 -2.20
C GLN A 535 7.27 13.98 -0.92
N LYS A 536 7.30 13.05 0.02
CA LYS A 536 6.81 13.24 1.39
C LYS A 536 7.86 12.74 2.38
N THR A 537 7.86 13.32 3.57
CA THR A 537 8.66 12.81 4.68
C THR A 537 7.91 11.66 5.34
N ASN A 538 8.53 10.48 5.41
CA ASN A 538 7.94 9.32 6.06
C ASN A 538 7.99 9.45 7.59
N ARG A 539 7.38 8.48 8.31
CA ARG A 539 7.31 8.45 9.79
C ARG A 539 8.68 8.41 10.51
N PHE A 540 9.77 8.23 9.76
CA PHE A 540 11.14 8.17 10.24
C PHE A 540 11.97 9.39 9.79
N GLY A 541 11.33 10.45 9.28
CA GLY A 541 12.02 11.67 8.86
C GLY A 541 12.74 11.59 7.52
N ARG A 542 12.62 10.47 6.78
CA ARG A 542 13.28 10.29 5.47
C ARG A 542 12.36 10.76 4.34
N GLN A 543 12.92 11.37 3.30
CA GLN A 543 12.16 11.68 2.09
C GLN A 543 11.85 10.38 1.33
N GLU A 544 10.59 10.21 0.95
CA GLU A 544 10.07 9.08 0.20
C GLU A 544 9.24 9.61 -0.98
N ASN A 545 9.46 9.04 -2.16
CA ASN A 545 8.64 9.31 -3.33
C ASN A 545 7.31 8.57 -3.19
N TYR A 546 6.21 9.25 -3.47
CA TYR A 546 4.87 8.65 -3.53
C TYR A 546 4.16 9.17 -4.79
N ILE A 547 3.24 8.37 -5.31
CA ILE A 547 2.44 8.76 -6.47
C ILE A 547 1.19 9.48 -5.98
N HIS A 548 1.00 10.73 -6.40
CA HIS A 548 -0.19 11.52 -6.12
C HIS A 548 -1.12 11.50 -7.33
N GLY A 549 -2.41 11.36 -7.12
CA GLY A 549 -3.41 11.31 -8.19
C GLY A 549 -4.75 10.78 -7.71
N ASN A 550 -5.72 10.77 -8.60
CA ASN A 550 -7.07 10.28 -8.32
C ASN A 550 -7.34 8.94 -9.04
N LEU A 551 -8.18 8.08 -8.45
CA LEU A 551 -8.47 6.75 -8.98
C LEU A 551 -9.32 6.79 -10.27
N GLU A 552 -10.17 7.80 -10.46
CA GLU A 552 -10.89 8.00 -11.74
C GLU A 552 -9.93 8.30 -12.90
N ASP A 553 -8.91 9.14 -12.68
CA ASP A 553 -7.92 9.49 -13.70
C ASP A 553 -7.06 8.28 -14.10
N VAL A 554 -6.82 7.37 -13.15
CA VAL A 554 -6.10 6.11 -13.35
C VAL A 554 -6.83 5.22 -14.36
N LEU A 555 -8.15 5.05 -14.22
CA LEU A 555 -8.95 4.24 -15.14
C LEU A 555 -8.92 4.80 -16.56
N ILE A 556 -9.12 6.12 -16.69
CA ILE A 556 -9.04 6.81 -17.98
C ILE A 556 -7.67 6.59 -18.61
N ARG A 557 -6.60 6.69 -17.83
CA ARG A 557 -5.22 6.51 -18.32
C ARG A 557 -4.92 5.06 -18.69
N ILE A 558 -5.42 4.07 -17.94
CA ILE A 558 -5.30 2.65 -18.32
C ILE A 558 -5.98 2.40 -19.66
N ASP A 559 -7.20 2.89 -19.84
CA ASP A 559 -7.94 2.73 -21.10
C ASP A 559 -7.29 3.50 -22.25
N GLN A 560 -6.75 4.70 -22.02
CA GLN A 560 -5.95 5.43 -23.01
C GLN A 560 -4.67 4.70 -23.38
N LEU A 561 -3.97 4.08 -22.42
CA LEU A 561 -2.76 3.29 -22.67
C LEU A 561 -3.08 1.98 -23.42
N ARG A 562 -4.24 1.36 -23.16
CA ARG A 562 -4.74 0.22 -23.94
C ARG A 562 -5.10 0.66 -25.35
N GLY A 563 -5.82 1.77 -25.50
CA GLY A 563 -6.13 2.37 -26.81
C GLY A 563 -4.87 2.77 -27.58
N LYS A 564 -3.85 3.31 -26.90
CA LYS A 564 -2.52 3.59 -27.48
C LYS A 564 -1.83 2.32 -27.93
N LYS A 565 -1.78 1.26 -27.11
CA LYS A 565 -1.26 -0.05 -27.52
C LYS A 565 -2.05 -0.65 -28.68
N GLU A 566 -3.37 -0.49 -28.75
CA GLU A 566 -4.15 -0.92 -29.90
C GLU A 566 -3.83 -0.08 -31.15
N THR A 567 -3.69 1.24 -31.03
CA THR A 567 -3.27 2.12 -32.15
C THR A 567 -1.82 1.92 -32.57
N GLU A 568 -0.90 1.61 -31.64
CA GLU A 568 0.51 1.26 -31.89
C GLU A 568 0.60 -0.14 -32.47
N ARG A 569 -0.21 -1.11 -32.01
CA ARG A 569 -0.29 -2.45 -32.60
C ARG A 569 -0.94 -2.41 -33.98
N ILE A 570 -1.80 -1.43 -34.25
CA ILE A 570 -2.34 -1.15 -35.60
C ILE A 570 -1.31 -0.40 -36.46
N GLY A 571 -0.45 0.42 -35.86
CA GLY A 571 0.73 1.02 -36.51
C GLY A 571 1.77 -0.03 -36.90
N ASN A 572 2.09 -0.96 -35.97
CA ASN A 572 3.05 -2.04 -36.15
C ASN A 572 2.51 -3.20 -37.01
N LEU A 573 1.18 -3.36 -37.13
CA LEU A 573 0.59 -4.34 -38.05
C LEU A 573 0.96 -4.07 -39.53
N PHE A 574 1.44 -2.86 -39.84
CA PHE A 574 1.89 -2.51 -41.19
C PHE A 574 3.41 -2.52 -41.37
N GLU A 575 4.18 -2.66 -40.29
CA GLU A 575 5.64 -2.89 -40.34
C GLU A 575 5.98 -4.39 -40.27
N ASP A 576 5.20 -5.19 -39.52
CA ASP A 576 5.39 -6.65 -39.40
C ASP A 576 5.07 -7.44 -40.69
N LEU A 577 4.51 -6.79 -41.70
CA LEU A 577 4.28 -7.37 -43.04
C LEU A 577 5.45 -7.17 -44.01
N PHE A 578 6.55 -6.54 -43.58
CA PHE A 578 7.75 -6.27 -44.39
C PHE A 578 9.01 -7.02 -43.91
N LEU A 579 8.89 -7.99 -43.00
CA LEU A 579 10.02 -8.81 -42.53
C LEU A 579 9.91 -10.31 -42.88
N GLU A 580 9.20 -10.65 -43.95
CA GLU A 580 9.31 -11.96 -44.61
C GLU A 580 9.93 -11.82 -46.01
N ALA A 581 11.13 -11.25 -46.10
CA ALA A 581 12.04 -11.46 -47.22
C ALA A 581 13.44 -11.03 -46.81
N GLU A 582 14.28 -12.00 -46.41
CA GLU A 582 15.69 -12.17 -46.77
C GLU A 582 16.42 -13.00 -45.70
N GLU A 583 16.38 -14.32 -45.88
CA GLU A 583 17.41 -15.22 -45.36
C GLU A 583 18.58 -15.27 -46.35
N GLY A 584 19.79 -14.94 -45.90
CA GLY A 584 21.03 -15.13 -46.67
C GLY A 584 22.29 -14.67 -45.93
N PRO A 585 23.47 -15.32 -46.12
CA PRO A 585 24.25 -15.81 -44.98
C PRO A 585 25.48 -15.00 -44.53
N LYS A 586 25.89 -15.28 -43.29
CA LYS A 586 27.10 -14.86 -42.56
C LYS A 586 28.41 -15.06 -43.34
N ILE A 587 29.33 -14.08 -43.25
CA ILE A 587 30.79 -14.29 -43.33
C ILE A 587 31.52 -13.43 -42.28
N THR A 588 32.38 -14.08 -41.52
CA THR A 588 33.34 -13.57 -40.53
C THR A 588 34.69 -13.26 -41.21
N LEU A 589 35.48 -12.28 -40.73
CA LEU A 589 36.96 -12.37 -40.63
C LEU A 589 37.60 -11.14 -39.95
N GLN A 590 38.80 -11.36 -39.40
CA GLN A 590 39.48 -10.61 -38.33
C GLN A 590 40.61 -9.66 -38.81
N ASN A 591 41.03 -8.78 -37.87
CA ASN A 591 42.40 -8.33 -37.54
C ASN A 591 43.04 -7.04 -38.15
N LYS A 592 43.36 -6.11 -37.21
CA LYS A 592 44.63 -5.37 -36.90
C LYS A 592 45.31 -4.40 -37.89
N VAL A 593 45.17 -3.10 -37.57
CA VAL A 593 46.12 -1.96 -37.38
C VAL A 593 47.54 -2.03 -38.01
N SER A 594 47.94 -0.95 -38.71
CA SER A 594 49.26 -0.26 -38.59
C SER A 594 49.26 1.12 -39.30
N GLU A 595 49.95 2.09 -38.68
CA GLU A 595 50.09 3.54 -38.95
C GLU A 595 50.91 3.90 -40.21
N VAL A 596 50.75 5.13 -40.75
CA VAL A 596 51.79 6.15 -41.12
C VAL A 596 51.12 7.44 -41.67
N GLN A 597 51.56 8.62 -41.20
CA GLN A 597 51.53 9.97 -41.85
C GLN A 597 52.99 10.54 -41.78
N PRO A 598 53.43 11.66 -42.44
CA PRO A 598 52.68 12.84 -42.96
C PRO A 598 53.25 13.58 -44.24
N GLU A 599 52.65 14.75 -44.56
CA GLU A 599 53.10 15.95 -45.35
C GLU A 599 52.58 16.17 -46.81
N LYS A 600 51.63 17.13 -47.04
CA LYS A 600 51.73 18.54 -47.59
C LYS A 600 51.96 18.63 -49.13
N ILE A 601 51.33 19.44 -50.02
CA ILE A 601 50.43 20.63 -50.05
C ILE A 601 49.82 20.79 -51.49
N THR A 602 48.64 21.47 -51.61
CA THR A 602 47.96 22.11 -52.80
C THR A 602 47.48 21.19 -53.95
N ASP A 603 46.23 21.26 -54.43
CA ASP A 603 45.49 22.42 -54.96
C ASP A 603 43.96 22.35 -54.71
N SER A 604 43.32 23.52 -54.70
CA SER A 604 41.91 23.76 -54.41
C SER A 604 40.93 23.44 -55.56
N ASP A 605 39.88 22.66 -55.25
CA ASP A 605 38.65 22.49 -56.04
C ASP A 605 37.46 22.92 -55.14
N PRO A 606 36.52 23.79 -55.59
CA PRO A 606 35.44 24.28 -54.74
C PRO A 606 34.34 23.22 -54.64
N GLY A 607 34.50 22.29 -53.70
CA GLY A 607 33.51 21.26 -53.40
C GLY A 607 33.91 20.22 -52.35
N GLU A 608 35.09 20.32 -51.75
CA GLU A 608 35.51 19.41 -50.66
C GLU A 608 35.16 19.99 -49.28
N ILE A 609 34.28 19.28 -48.59
CA ILE A 609 33.94 19.50 -47.19
C ILE A 609 35.20 19.25 -46.35
N ASN A 610 35.71 20.29 -45.66
CA ASN A 610 36.87 20.18 -44.79
C ASN A 610 36.50 19.43 -43.48
N LEU A 611 36.60 18.09 -43.51
CA LEU A 611 36.28 17.20 -42.38
C LEU A 611 37.30 17.28 -41.22
N THR A 612 38.40 18.01 -41.39
CA THR A 612 39.49 18.11 -40.40
C THR A 612 38.99 18.78 -39.11
N GLU A 613 38.19 19.84 -39.20
CA GLU A 613 37.63 20.53 -38.05
C GLU A 613 36.67 19.64 -37.24
N VAL A 614 35.90 18.80 -37.94
CA VAL A 614 34.97 17.84 -37.30
C VAL A 614 35.74 16.75 -36.57
N GLN A 615 36.81 16.22 -37.18
CA GLN A 615 37.66 15.21 -36.54
C GLN A 615 38.29 15.73 -35.25
N GLU A 616 38.86 16.94 -35.28
CA GLU A 616 39.47 17.56 -34.10
C GLU A 616 38.45 17.81 -32.97
N LYS A 617 37.25 18.33 -33.28
CA LYS A 617 36.22 18.55 -32.25
C LYS A 617 35.64 17.25 -31.69
N VAL A 618 35.45 16.23 -32.51
CA VAL A 618 35.00 14.91 -32.06
C VAL A 618 36.03 14.26 -31.13
N GLU A 619 37.32 14.40 -31.45
CA GLU A 619 38.40 13.91 -30.59
C GLU A 619 38.45 14.65 -29.25
N GLN A 620 38.28 15.99 -29.25
CA GLN A 620 38.20 16.77 -28.01
C GLN A 620 36.98 16.38 -27.14
N VAL A 621 35.82 16.12 -27.74
CA VAL A 621 34.64 15.61 -27.02
C VAL A 621 34.93 14.25 -26.39
N LEU A 622 35.54 13.33 -27.15
CA LEU A 622 35.87 11.99 -26.64
C LEU A 622 36.91 12.03 -25.52
N LEU A 623 37.93 12.90 -25.61
CA LEU A 623 38.89 13.12 -24.53
C LEU A 623 38.21 13.68 -23.28
N SER A 624 37.35 14.69 -23.44
CA SER A 624 36.58 15.28 -22.35
C SER A 624 35.67 14.25 -21.66
N LEU A 625 34.87 13.52 -22.43
CA LEU A 625 33.94 12.51 -21.90
C LEU A 625 34.66 11.31 -21.27
N ASN A 626 35.81 10.89 -21.82
CA ASN A 626 36.60 9.80 -21.23
C ASN A 626 37.37 10.20 -19.98
N SER A 627 37.65 11.48 -19.79
CA SER A 627 38.26 12.00 -18.55
C SER A 627 37.32 11.98 -17.34
N VAL A 628 36.01 11.75 -17.56
CA VAL A 628 35.01 11.66 -16.48
C VAL A 628 35.23 10.38 -15.65
N LYS A 629 35.56 10.55 -14.37
CA LYS A 629 35.91 9.45 -13.43
C LYS A 629 34.77 8.45 -13.20
N PHE A 630 33.51 8.90 -13.22
CA PHE A 630 32.32 8.06 -13.11
C PHE A 630 31.44 8.23 -14.35
N LYS A 631 31.46 7.23 -15.25
CA LYS A 631 30.72 7.28 -16.52
C LYS A 631 29.28 6.83 -16.29
N SER A 632 28.34 7.78 -16.24
CA SER A 632 26.92 7.44 -16.20
C SER A 632 26.48 6.77 -17.52
N PRO A 633 25.37 6.03 -17.56
CA PRO A 633 24.87 5.42 -18.80
C PRO A 633 24.67 6.42 -19.93
N ALA A 634 24.32 7.68 -19.61
CA ALA A 634 24.22 8.76 -20.60
C ALA A 634 25.59 9.17 -21.17
N VAL A 635 26.63 9.25 -20.33
CA VAL A 635 28.02 9.55 -20.76
C VAL A 635 28.57 8.39 -21.60
N VAL A 636 28.30 7.14 -21.23
CA VAL A 636 28.70 5.96 -22.01
C VAL A 636 28.06 5.97 -23.38
N LYS A 637 26.74 6.23 -23.48
CA LYS A 637 26.04 6.36 -24.77
C LYS A 637 26.60 7.48 -25.63
N GLU A 638 26.98 8.62 -25.05
CA GLU A 638 27.54 9.73 -25.81
C GLU A 638 28.97 9.41 -26.31
N ILE A 639 29.79 8.72 -25.50
CA ILE A 639 31.09 8.19 -25.94
C ILE A 639 30.92 7.22 -27.11
N GLU A 640 30.01 6.25 -27.01
CA GLU A 640 29.73 5.28 -28.08
C GLU A 640 29.29 5.98 -29.38
N LYS A 641 28.44 7.00 -29.25
CA LYS A 641 27.96 7.80 -30.38
C LYS A 641 29.08 8.58 -31.05
N TYR A 642 29.92 9.31 -30.31
CA TYR A 642 31.02 10.09 -30.90
C TYR A 642 32.17 9.19 -31.41
N SER A 643 32.40 8.03 -30.80
CA SER A 643 33.34 7.02 -31.33
C SER A 643 32.84 6.40 -32.64
N LYS A 644 31.53 6.19 -32.77
CA LYS A 644 30.92 5.75 -34.03
C LYS A 644 30.99 6.83 -35.12
N ILE A 645 30.81 8.10 -34.76
CA ILE A 645 30.99 9.23 -35.69
C ILE A 645 32.46 9.32 -36.13
N GLN A 646 33.41 9.17 -35.21
CA GLN A 646 34.85 9.18 -35.51
C GLN A 646 35.24 8.06 -36.50
N SER A 647 34.73 6.84 -36.30
CA SER A 647 35.00 5.73 -37.20
C SER A 647 34.33 5.90 -38.57
N GLN A 648 33.12 6.45 -38.62
CA GLN A 648 32.40 6.74 -39.85
C GLN A 648 33.07 7.83 -40.70
N ILE A 649 33.59 8.89 -40.06
CA ILE A 649 34.36 9.94 -40.76
C ILE A 649 35.65 9.35 -41.36
N ALA A 650 36.28 8.39 -40.68
CA ALA A 650 37.49 7.73 -41.16
C ALA A 650 37.24 6.70 -42.29
N SER A 651 36.10 6.01 -42.28
CA SER A 651 35.78 4.95 -43.26
C SER A 651 35.00 5.43 -44.48
N GLU A 652 34.11 6.42 -44.34
CA GLU A 652 33.17 6.84 -45.39
C GLU A 652 32.93 8.37 -45.37
N PRO A 653 33.96 9.19 -45.68
CA PRO A 653 33.88 10.66 -45.57
C PRO A 653 32.80 11.30 -46.48
N LYS A 654 32.42 10.62 -47.58
CA LYS A 654 31.41 11.10 -48.54
C LYS A 654 29.95 10.92 -48.08
N LYS A 655 29.69 10.30 -46.92
CA LYS A 655 28.33 10.08 -46.38
C LYS A 655 27.78 11.24 -45.56
N PHE A 656 28.61 12.23 -45.25
CA PHE A 656 28.22 13.37 -44.42
C PHE A 656 27.89 14.57 -45.29
N ASP A 657 26.65 15.03 -45.22
CA ASP A 657 26.24 16.30 -45.82
C ASP A 657 26.66 17.48 -44.95
N GLN A 658 26.85 18.67 -45.54
CA GLN A 658 27.26 19.88 -44.81
C GLN A 658 26.34 20.19 -43.61
N SER A 659 25.03 19.95 -43.76
CA SER A 659 24.05 20.13 -42.67
C SER A 659 24.26 19.18 -41.49
N GLN A 660 24.74 17.95 -41.74
CA GLN A 660 25.01 16.97 -40.69
C GLN A 660 26.31 17.32 -39.96
N ILE A 661 27.28 17.88 -40.68
CA ILE A 661 28.55 18.35 -40.12
C ILE A 661 28.34 19.54 -39.20
N ASP A 662 27.54 20.52 -39.61
CA ASP A 662 27.22 21.68 -38.79
C ASP A 662 26.48 21.26 -37.50
N GLU A 663 25.60 20.25 -37.59
CA GLU A 663 24.91 19.69 -36.43
C GLU A 663 25.85 18.96 -35.46
N ILE A 664 26.82 18.19 -35.98
CA ILE A 664 27.84 17.51 -35.18
C ILE A 664 28.73 18.53 -34.46
N LEU A 665 29.18 19.58 -35.17
CA LEU A 665 30.01 20.64 -34.62
C LEU A 665 29.28 21.43 -33.53
N GLN A 666 28.02 21.82 -33.76
CA GLN A 666 27.21 22.56 -32.78
C GLN A 666 26.97 21.73 -31.51
N LYS A 667 26.74 20.42 -31.65
CA LYS A 667 26.56 19.52 -30.51
C LYS A 667 27.87 19.28 -29.76
N ALA A 668 28.98 19.08 -30.49
CA ALA A 668 30.30 18.91 -29.90
C ALA A 668 30.71 20.12 -29.07
N GLU A 669 30.48 21.34 -29.58
CA GLU A 669 30.79 22.59 -28.91
C GLU A 669 29.98 22.81 -27.62
N LYS A 670 28.68 22.48 -27.65
CA LYS A 670 27.84 22.50 -26.44
C LYS A 670 28.33 21.52 -25.37
N ILE A 671 28.80 20.33 -25.77
CA ILE A 671 29.31 19.34 -24.81
C ILE A 671 30.62 19.83 -24.18
N ILE A 672 31.56 20.32 -25.00
CA ILE A 672 32.83 20.88 -24.53
C ILE A 672 32.59 22.07 -23.58
N GLN A 673 31.69 22.99 -23.95
CA GLN A 673 31.33 24.15 -23.12
C GLN A 673 30.68 23.74 -21.80
N SER A 674 29.77 22.76 -21.83
CA SER A 674 29.11 22.28 -20.61
C SER A 674 30.05 21.57 -19.63
N GLN A 675 31.11 20.92 -20.12
CA GLN A 675 32.10 20.25 -19.25
C GLN A 675 33.06 21.26 -18.61
N ASN A 676 33.40 22.33 -19.31
CA ASN A 676 34.21 23.42 -18.76
C ASN A 676 33.47 24.20 -17.64
N GLU A 677 32.13 24.30 -17.71
CA GLU A 677 31.31 24.94 -16.67
C GLU A 677 31.00 24.02 -15.47
N LYS A 678 30.90 22.69 -15.69
CA LYS A 678 30.53 21.70 -14.66
C LYS A 678 31.62 21.35 -13.65
N ASN A 679 32.88 21.74 -13.90
CA ASN A 679 33.96 21.59 -12.92
C ASN A 679 33.88 22.57 -11.73
N THR A 680 32.77 23.29 -11.57
CA THR A 680 32.53 24.19 -10.42
C THR A 680 31.77 23.53 -9.27
N GLU A 681 31.11 22.40 -9.48
CA GLU A 681 30.18 21.83 -8.48
C GLU A 681 30.88 20.98 -7.40
N TYR A 682 32.12 20.52 -7.62
CA TYR A 682 32.89 19.76 -6.64
C TYR A 682 34.34 20.23 -6.56
N ARG A 683 34.65 21.06 -5.55
CA ARG A 683 36.03 21.46 -5.25
C ARG A 683 36.51 20.68 -4.02
N ILE A 684 37.55 19.85 -4.19
CA ILE A 684 38.20 19.15 -3.08
C ILE A 684 38.98 20.18 -2.27
N GLN A 685 38.64 20.34 -0.99
CA GLN A 685 39.31 21.25 -0.08
C GLN A 685 39.93 20.49 1.09
N THR A 686 41.13 20.90 1.50
CA THR A 686 41.81 20.38 2.69
C THR A 686 41.46 21.16 3.96
N LYS A 687 40.89 22.37 3.84
CA LYS A 687 40.34 23.19 4.94
C LYS A 687 39.04 23.87 4.50
N PRO A 688 38.05 24.02 5.40
CA PRO A 688 36.72 24.51 5.02
C PRO A 688 36.67 26.04 4.83
N GLU A 689 36.28 26.50 3.64
CA GLU A 689 35.80 27.86 3.40
C GLU A 689 34.28 27.86 3.15
N LEU A 690 33.51 28.58 3.97
CA LEU A 690 32.05 28.67 3.85
C LEU A 690 31.65 29.91 3.03
N LYS A 691 30.93 29.71 1.92
CA LYS A 691 30.31 30.79 1.11
C LYS A 691 28.86 30.46 0.76
N LYS A 692 28.03 31.50 0.66
CA LYS A 692 26.59 31.38 0.37
C LYS A 692 26.37 31.02 -1.10
N GLY A 693 25.66 29.92 -1.38
CA GLY A 693 25.28 29.50 -2.74
C GLY A 693 26.01 28.26 -3.29
N VAL A 694 26.99 27.70 -2.56
CA VAL A 694 27.67 26.45 -2.94
C VAL A 694 27.18 25.32 -2.04
N LEU A 695 26.57 24.28 -2.63
CA LEU A 695 25.76 23.30 -1.91
C LEU A 695 26.49 22.01 -1.53
N LYS A 696 27.67 21.71 -2.11
CA LYS A 696 28.40 20.46 -1.82
C LYS A 696 29.91 20.64 -1.88
N TYR A 697 30.59 20.26 -0.81
CA TYR A 697 32.04 20.06 -0.77
C TYR A 697 32.33 18.57 -0.59
N GLN A 698 33.32 18.04 -1.31
CA GLN A 698 33.86 16.70 -1.06
C GLN A 698 35.13 16.82 -0.24
N PHE A 699 35.09 16.26 0.97
CA PHE A 699 36.26 16.16 1.85
C PHE A 699 37.00 14.85 1.55
N LEU A 700 38.31 14.94 1.32
CA LEU A 700 39.16 13.75 1.26
C LEU A 700 39.50 13.36 2.71
N LYS A 701 38.82 12.34 3.24
CA LYS A 701 39.20 11.77 4.54
C LYS A 701 40.34 10.79 4.29
N SER A 702 41.53 11.12 4.75
CA SER A 702 42.74 10.30 4.61
C SER A 702 42.80 9.18 5.63
N ASP A 703 41.66 8.57 5.99
CA ASP A 703 41.63 7.51 6.98
C ASP A 703 41.78 6.16 6.26
N GLU A 704 42.68 5.31 6.75
CA GLU A 704 42.85 3.94 6.26
C GLU A 704 41.55 3.13 6.42
N ILE A 705 41.22 2.34 5.40
CA ILE A 705 40.09 1.40 5.46
C ILE A 705 40.49 0.26 6.38
N VAL A 706 39.90 0.23 7.58
CA VAL A 706 40.13 -0.84 8.57
C VAL A 706 38.99 -1.86 8.51
N ASN A 707 39.31 -3.14 8.64
CA ASN A 707 38.35 -4.25 8.59
C ASN A 707 37.34 -4.15 9.75
N ALA A 708 36.07 -4.50 9.53
CA ALA A 708 35.00 -4.43 10.54
C ALA A 708 35.32 -5.29 11.80
N SER A 709 36.07 -6.38 11.62
CA SER A 709 36.58 -7.19 12.73
C SER A 709 37.60 -6.47 13.64
N VAL A 710 38.11 -5.33 13.20
CA VAL A 710 38.99 -4.43 13.98
C VAL A 710 38.17 -3.32 14.65
N GLN A 711 36.92 -3.08 14.19
CA GLN A 711 35.96 -2.19 14.84
C GLN A 711 35.17 -2.89 15.95
N ASP A 712 34.97 -4.21 15.84
CA ASP A 712 34.53 -5.03 16.96
C ASP A 712 35.70 -5.20 17.93
N SER A 713 35.65 -4.46 19.04
CA SER A 713 36.63 -4.48 20.11
C SER A 713 37.10 -5.90 20.46
N SER A 714 38.32 -6.22 20.07
CA SER A 714 38.98 -7.50 20.35
C SER A 714 39.61 -7.51 21.74
N ASP A 715 38.80 -7.37 22.80
CA ASP A 715 39.27 -7.44 24.20
C ASP A 715 38.33 -8.28 25.10
N LEU A 716 37.54 -9.20 24.53
CA LEU A 716 36.83 -10.18 25.36
C LEU A 716 37.83 -11.23 25.86
N SER A 717 38.09 -11.21 27.16
CA SER A 717 38.92 -12.23 27.81
C SER A 717 38.31 -13.62 27.63
N ASN A 718 39.16 -14.64 27.52
CA ASN A 718 38.69 -16.04 27.47
C ASN A 718 37.79 -16.40 28.66
N ALA A 719 38.00 -15.75 29.82
CA ALA A 719 37.17 -15.93 31.00
C ALA A 719 35.74 -15.40 30.82
N GLN A 720 35.55 -14.26 30.13
CA GLN A 720 34.23 -13.72 29.81
C GLN A 720 33.48 -14.63 28.84
N VAL A 721 34.17 -15.11 27.80
CA VAL A 721 33.57 -16.02 26.81
C VAL A 721 33.15 -17.34 27.46
N GLU A 722 33.98 -17.87 28.37
CA GLU A 722 33.66 -19.10 29.11
C GLU A 722 32.46 -18.92 30.05
N ALA A 723 32.41 -17.81 30.79
CA ALA A 723 31.28 -17.49 31.68
C ALA A 723 29.97 -17.30 30.90
N PHE A 724 30.04 -16.62 29.76
CA PHE A 724 28.87 -16.41 28.90
C PHE A 724 28.34 -17.75 28.33
N ARG A 725 29.23 -18.68 27.96
CA ARG A 725 28.86 -20.04 27.53
C ARG A 725 28.21 -20.86 28.64
N ASP A 726 28.54 -20.58 29.90
CA ASP A 726 27.98 -21.24 31.09
C ASP A 726 26.71 -20.52 31.64
N THR A 727 26.08 -19.69 30.81
CA THR A 727 24.88 -18.92 31.15
C THR A 727 23.67 -19.44 30.37
N SER A 728 22.56 -19.66 31.07
CA SER A 728 21.25 -19.98 30.47
C SER A 728 20.68 -18.82 29.68
N TYR A 729 19.72 -19.12 28.80
CA TYR A 729 19.02 -18.10 28.00
C TYR A 729 18.29 -17.05 28.85
N ASP A 730 17.86 -17.39 30.07
CA ASP A 730 17.25 -16.44 31.02
C ASP A 730 18.30 -15.61 31.81
N GLY A 731 19.57 -15.74 31.45
CA GLY A 731 20.71 -15.08 32.09
C GLY A 731 21.25 -15.78 33.34
N THR A 732 20.64 -16.89 33.78
CA THR A 732 21.07 -17.62 34.98
C THR A 732 22.43 -18.29 34.77
N LEU A 733 23.37 -18.05 35.67
CA LEU A 733 24.73 -18.60 35.63
C LEU A 733 24.80 -19.96 36.36
N HIS A 734 25.27 -21.01 35.69
CA HIS A 734 25.27 -22.37 36.25
C HIS A 734 26.40 -22.61 37.25
N ASN A 735 27.64 -22.22 36.93
CA ASN A 735 28.80 -22.43 37.78
C ASN A 735 29.33 -21.13 38.38
N ARG A 736 28.55 -20.57 39.33
CA ARG A 736 28.90 -19.36 40.08
C ARG A 736 30.31 -19.42 40.69
N GLY A 737 30.71 -20.58 41.23
CA GLY A 737 32.00 -20.74 41.90
C GLY A 737 33.18 -20.46 40.96
N LYS A 738 33.08 -20.90 39.70
CA LYS A 738 34.10 -20.69 38.67
C LYS A 738 34.05 -19.29 38.06
N HIS A 739 32.85 -18.76 37.84
CA HIS A 739 32.62 -17.50 37.12
C HIS A 739 32.18 -16.34 38.03
N TYR A 740 32.62 -16.37 39.30
CA TYR A 740 32.17 -15.43 40.34
C TYR A 740 32.34 -13.94 39.96
N GLN A 741 33.41 -13.62 39.23
CA GLN A 741 33.69 -12.26 38.79
C GLN A 741 32.58 -11.67 37.88
N PHE A 742 31.83 -12.51 37.16
CA PHE A 742 30.72 -12.08 36.28
C PHE A 742 29.34 -12.36 36.88
N ALA A 743 29.27 -12.92 38.09
CA ALA A 743 28.03 -13.28 38.75
C ALA A 743 27.43 -12.09 39.52
N ASN A 744 26.13 -11.88 39.36
CA ASN A 744 25.33 -10.85 40.02
C ASN A 744 24.04 -11.47 40.56
N TYR A 745 23.63 -11.10 41.77
CA TYR A 745 22.44 -11.66 42.39
C TYR A 745 21.22 -10.78 42.12
N ILE A 746 20.12 -11.38 41.69
CA ILE A 746 18.83 -10.69 41.54
C ILE A 746 17.68 -11.63 41.89
N ASP A 747 16.83 -11.24 42.84
CA ASP A 747 15.56 -11.91 43.16
C ASP A 747 15.68 -13.44 43.27
N GLY A 748 16.61 -13.93 44.09
CA GLY A 748 16.81 -15.37 44.30
C GLY A 748 17.74 -16.08 43.31
N LYS A 749 18.20 -15.42 42.24
CA LYS A 749 19.02 -16.03 41.17
C LYS A 749 20.38 -15.37 40.99
N TRP A 750 21.33 -16.14 40.46
CA TRP A 750 22.64 -15.63 40.03
C TRP A 750 22.65 -15.48 38.52
N VAL A 751 22.92 -14.27 38.06
CA VAL A 751 22.80 -13.84 36.67
C VAL A 751 24.14 -13.27 36.18
N HIS A 752 24.48 -13.53 34.94
CA HIS A 752 25.69 -12.98 34.30
C HIS A 752 25.62 -11.45 34.16
N ASP A 753 26.75 -10.75 34.25
CA ASP A 753 26.83 -9.28 34.21
C ASP A 753 26.16 -8.63 32.99
N PHE A 754 26.32 -9.20 31.80
CA PHE A 754 25.61 -8.81 30.58
C PHE A 754 24.10 -8.71 30.77
N TYR A 755 23.44 -9.81 31.17
CA TYR A 755 21.99 -9.83 31.40
C TYR A 755 21.57 -9.04 32.64
N TYR A 756 22.45 -8.94 33.63
CA TYR A 756 22.22 -8.11 34.80
C TYR A 756 22.28 -6.61 34.48
N ALA A 757 23.08 -6.18 33.51
CA ALA A 757 23.14 -4.81 33.01
C ALA A 757 22.07 -4.49 31.95
N GLU A 758 21.35 -5.48 31.41
CA GLU A 758 20.33 -5.25 30.38
C GLU A 758 18.95 -4.83 30.96
N GLY A 759 18.20 -3.99 30.27
CA GLY A 759 16.80 -3.70 30.63
C GLY A 759 16.66 -2.54 31.63
N ASN A 760 15.63 -2.58 32.49
CA ASN A 760 15.28 -1.45 33.36
C ASN A 760 16.25 -1.31 34.55
N ILE A 761 17.26 -0.45 34.40
CA ILE A 761 18.33 -0.26 35.37
C ILE A 761 17.82 0.31 36.69
N TYR A 762 16.89 1.27 36.67
CA TYR A 762 16.32 1.85 37.88
C TYR A 762 15.57 0.82 38.72
N LYS A 763 14.79 -0.06 38.09
CA LYS A 763 14.10 -1.16 38.78
C LYS A 763 15.10 -2.16 39.36
N LYS A 764 16.21 -2.41 38.68
CA LYS A 764 17.28 -3.29 39.18
C LYS A 764 18.03 -2.68 40.35
N LEU A 765 18.27 -1.36 40.36
CA LEU A 765 18.80 -0.65 41.53
C LEU A 765 17.86 -0.76 42.73
N GLU A 766 16.54 -0.62 42.53
CA GLU A 766 15.56 -0.84 43.60
C GLU A 766 15.52 -2.29 44.09
N GLN A 767 15.64 -3.25 43.18
CA GLN A 767 15.70 -4.66 43.54
C GLN A 767 16.99 -4.99 44.31
N LEU A 768 18.11 -4.37 43.94
CA LEU A 768 19.38 -4.52 44.64
C LEU A 768 19.27 -4.07 46.11
N GLU A 769 18.60 -2.95 46.38
CA GLU A 769 18.34 -2.50 47.75
C GLU A 769 17.48 -3.49 48.55
N LYS A 770 16.53 -4.18 47.90
CA LYS A 770 15.70 -5.21 48.54
C LYS A 770 16.49 -6.49 48.82
N ASP A 771 17.24 -6.94 47.83
CA ASP A 771 18.02 -8.17 47.90
C ASP A 771 19.08 -8.07 49.02
N PHE A 772 19.69 -6.88 49.20
CA PHE A 772 20.71 -6.63 50.21
C PHE A 772 20.21 -5.79 51.40
N ALA A 773 18.90 -5.82 51.68
CA ALA A 773 18.31 -5.15 52.85
C ALA A 773 18.97 -5.62 54.17
N ASP A 774 19.36 -6.90 54.23
CA ASP A 774 20.36 -7.41 55.17
C ASP A 774 21.67 -7.69 54.41
N LYS A 775 22.65 -6.82 54.63
CA LYS A 775 23.94 -6.83 53.93
C LYS A 775 24.71 -8.15 54.06
N TYR A 776 24.36 -8.99 55.05
CA TYR A 776 25.03 -10.26 55.33
C TYR A 776 24.19 -11.50 54.99
N ALA A 777 22.93 -11.35 54.54
CA ALA A 777 22.02 -12.47 54.34
C ALA A 777 22.33 -13.32 53.09
N ILE A 778 22.97 -12.74 52.07
CA ILE A 778 23.31 -13.44 50.84
C ILE A 778 24.80 -13.76 50.86
N GLY A 779 25.14 -15.02 51.14
CA GLY A 779 26.51 -15.52 51.21
C GLY A 779 27.28 -15.37 49.88
N GLY A 780 28.04 -14.28 49.77
CA GLY A 780 28.98 -14.03 48.67
C GLY A 780 29.69 -12.68 48.79
N THR A 781 30.81 -12.63 49.54
CA THR A 781 31.79 -11.53 49.73
C THR A 781 31.29 -10.18 50.28
N GLU A 782 32.13 -9.54 51.09
CA GLU A 782 31.95 -8.21 51.72
C GLU A 782 31.67 -7.06 50.72
N ASN A 783 31.80 -7.29 49.41
CA ASN A 783 31.78 -6.27 48.35
C ASN A 783 30.75 -6.52 47.21
N GLN A 784 29.83 -7.48 47.32
CA GLN A 784 28.93 -7.82 46.20
C GLN A 784 27.88 -6.74 45.91
N TYR A 785 27.30 -6.12 46.94
CA TYR A 785 26.37 -5.00 46.77
C TYR A 785 27.05 -3.81 46.04
N GLU A 786 28.25 -3.42 46.50
CA GLU A 786 29.00 -2.31 45.88
C GLU A 786 29.41 -2.63 44.43
N LYS A 787 29.80 -3.88 44.14
CA LYS A 787 30.08 -4.34 42.77
C LYS A 787 28.85 -4.18 41.86
N GLN A 788 27.71 -4.71 42.29
CA GLN A 788 26.46 -4.67 41.51
C GLN A 788 25.93 -3.25 41.34
N LYS A 789 26.07 -2.41 42.39
CA LYS A 789 25.70 -1.00 42.35
C LYS A 789 26.57 -0.23 41.36
N THR A 790 27.89 -0.39 41.45
CA THR A 790 28.84 0.27 40.54
C THR A 790 28.56 -0.11 39.08
N LEU A 791 28.29 -1.40 38.82
CA LEU A 791 27.91 -1.88 37.49
C LEU A 791 26.64 -1.20 36.99
N LEU A 792 25.54 -1.25 37.74
CA LEU A 792 24.27 -0.63 37.35
C LEU A 792 24.39 0.89 37.18
N GLU A 793 25.12 1.58 38.06
CA GLU A 793 25.34 3.03 37.96
C GLU A 793 26.14 3.41 36.72
N SER A 794 27.12 2.59 36.32
CA SER A 794 27.92 2.79 35.10
C SER A 794 27.14 2.65 33.79
N VAL A 795 26.07 1.84 33.81
CA VAL A 795 25.23 1.58 32.64
C VAL A 795 23.93 2.40 32.64
N LEU A 796 23.75 3.30 33.61
CA LEU A 796 22.58 4.16 33.67
C LEU A 796 22.46 4.97 32.37
N PRO A 797 21.26 4.98 31.73
CA PRO A 797 21.02 5.80 30.57
C PRO A 797 21.32 7.27 30.87
N LYS A 798 21.92 7.96 29.90
CA LYS A 798 22.15 9.41 30.02
C LYS A 798 20.81 10.10 30.27
N PRO A 799 20.64 10.86 31.36
CA PRO A 799 19.36 11.46 31.70
C PRO A 799 19.00 12.53 30.67
N LYS A 800 17.79 12.44 30.14
CA LYS A 800 17.21 13.45 29.25
C LYS A 800 16.90 14.71 30.03
N SER A 801 17.33 15.85 29.51
CA SER A 801 16.92 17.17 29.95
C SER A 801 15.45 17.45 29.58
N LEU A 802 14.85 18.50 30.15
CA LEU A 802 13.46 18.87 29.82
C LEU A 802 13.28 19.14 28.32
N ASP A 803 14.29 19.69 27.64
CA ASP A 803 14.27 20.00 26.22
C ASP A 803 14.25 18.74 25.33
N GLU A 804 14.72 17.62 25.84
CA GLU A 804 14.79 16.33 25.14
C GLU A 804 13.58 15.42 25.42
N ILE A 805 12.72 15.84 26.36
CA ILE A 805 11.51 15.09 26.74
C ILE A 805 10.35 15.55 25.86
N TYR A 806 9.88 14.65 25.00
CA TYR A 806 8.70 14.88 24.17
C TYR A 806 7.53 14.02 24.67
N ILE A 807 6.55 14.65 25.34
CA ILE A 807 5.38 13.97 25.87
C ILE A 807 4.12 14.81 25.72
N SER A 808 3.01 14.16 25.35
CA SER A 808 1.71 14.78 25.12
C SER A 808 0.95 14.95 26.46
N PRO A 809 0.14 16.02 26.64
CA PRO A 809 -0.57 16.26 27.90
C PRO A 809 -1.64 15.22 28.25
N ASN A 810 -2.09 14.42 27.28
CA ASN A 810 -3.05 13.34 27.49
C ASN A 810 -2.39 11.98 27.87
N HIS A 811 -1.07 11.96 28.01
CA HIS A 811 -0.31 10.75 28.34
C HIS A 811 -0.53 10.33 29.80
N GLU A 812 -0.56 9.02 30.06
CA GLU A 812 -0.83 8.44 31.39
C GLU A 812 0.08 9.00 32.50
N PHE A 813 1.40 9.12 32.23
CA PHE A 813 2.35 9.79 33.13
C PHE A 813 1.88 11.16 33.65
N ILE A 814 1.26 11.97 32.79
CA ILE A 814 0.81 13.33 33.15
C ILE A 814 -0.41 13.27 34.10
N HIS A 815 -1.29 12.29 33.87
CA HIS A 815 -2.44 12.01 34.72
C HIS A 815 -2.06 11.36 36.05
N GLN A 816 -0.97 10.60 36.10
CA GLN A 816 -0.47 9.96 37.32
C GLN A 816 0.51 10.83 38.12
N PHE A 817 1.04 11.91 37.53
CA PHE A 817 1.97 12.82 38.21
C PHE A 817 1.24 13.61 39.30
N ASN A 818 1.26 13.08 40.52
CA ASN A 818 0.53 13.62 41.65
C ASN A 818 1.19 14.89 42.22
N LEU A 819 0.41 15.96 42.32
CA LEU A 819 0.78 17.26 42.91
C LEU A 819 0.17 17.47 44.30
N GLY A 820 -0.61 16.52 44.80
CA GLY A 820 -1.29 16.57 46.10
C GLY A 820 -2.80 16.47 45.96
N THR A 821 -3.53 17.12 46.86
CA THR A 821 -4.98 17.21 46.83
C THR A 821 -5.41 18.67 46.80
N ILE A 822 -6.55 18.95 46.19
CA ILE A 822 -7.16 20.28 46.14
C ILE A 822 -8.63 20.19 46.52
N GLU A 823 -9.15 21.21 47.18
CA GLU A 823 -10.58 21.34 47.43
C GLU A 823 -11.25 22.00 46.22
N ARG A 824 -12.18 21.26 45.58
CA ARG A 824 -13.02 21.78 44.50
C ARG A 824 -14.48 21.76 44.93
N LEU A 825 -15.16 22.85 44.62
CA LEU A 825 -16.59 22.99 44.84
C LEU A 825 -17.36 22.14 43.82
N ARG A 826 -18.03 21.08 44.27
CA ARG A 826 -18.81 20.17 43.42
C ARG A 826 -20.29 20.30 43.75
N TYR A 827 -21.12 20.40 42.70
CA TYR A 827 -22.56 20.42 42.88
C TYR A 827 -23.07 19.03 43.25
N ASN A 828 -23.61 18.91 44.45
CA ASN A 828 -24.21 17.67 44.91
C ASN A 828 -25.71 17.67 44.53
N SER A 829 -26.07 16.83 43.56
CA SER A 829 -27.45 16.75 43.05
C SER A 829 -28.47 16.31 44.10
N VAL A 830 -28.02 15.66 45.17
CA VAL A 830 -28.87 15.14 46.25
C VAL A 830 -29.19 16.24 47.26
N THR A 831 -28.19 17.01 47.69
CA THR A 831 -28.35 18.11 48.65
C THR A 831 -28.72 19.43 47.97
N LYS A 832 -28.61 19.50 46.64
CA LYS A 832 -28.80 20.72 45.82
C LYS A 832 -27.90 21.88 46.25
N SER A 833 -26.82 21.59 46.97
CA SER A 833 -25.82 22.56 47.40
C SER A 833 -24.47 22.25 46.78
N THR A 834 -23.64 23.29 46.70
CA THR A 834 -22.25 23.15 46.29
C THR A 834 -21.41 22.87 47.53
N GLU A 835 -20.76 21.71 47.56
CA GLU A 835 -19.96 21.25 48.70
C GLU A 835 -18.48 21.17 48.29
N PRO A 836 -17.54 21.49 49.19
CA PRO A 836 -16.12 21.28 48.94
C PRO A 836 -15.81 19.79 48.95
N VAL A 837 -15.25 19.28 47.86
CA VAL A 837 -14.78 17.90 47.71
C VAL A 837 -13.26 17.94 47.54
N THR A 838 -12.55 17.17 48.34
CA THR A 838 -11.11 16.97 48.19
C THR A 838 -10.88 15.97 47.06
N GLU A 839 -10.26 16.42 45.97
CA GLU A 839 -9.92 15.59 44.81
C GLU A 839 -8.40 15.57 44.58
N ASN A 840 -7.89 14.50 43.96
CA ASN A 840 -6.47 14.38 43.63
C ASN A 840 -6.10 15.42 42.56
N TYR A 841 -5.04 16.18 42.82
CA TYR A 841 -4.56 17.21 41.90
C TYR A 841 -3.34 16.71 41.14
N THR A 842 -3.48 16.54 39.84
CA THR A 842 -2.45 15.96 38.97
C THR A 842 -1.86 17.04 38.07
N LEU A 843 -0.74 16.72 37.39
CA LEU A 843 -0.16 17.64 36.42
C LEU A 843 -1.13 17.93 35.26
N ALA A 844 -1.94 16.95 34.86
CA ALA A 844 -2.99 17.13 33.87
C ALA A 844 -4.04 18.15 34.34
N GLU A 845 -4.51 18.04 35.59
CA GLU A 845 -5.47 19.01 36.15
C GLU A 845 -4.87 20.42 36.23
N LYS A 846 -3.61 20.53 36.69
CA LYS A 846 -2.90 21.82 36.74
C LYS A 846 -2.74 22.45 35.36
N PHE A 847 -2.48 21.64 34.34
CA PHE A 847 -2.43 22.11 32.96
C PHE A 847 -3.81 22.55 32.44
N LYS A 848 -4.89 21.83 32.77
CA LYS A 848 -6.26 22.24 32.41
C LYS A 848 -6.67 23.55 33.08
N ASP A 849 -6.21 23.81 34.30
CA ASP A 849 -6.43 25.09 35.00
C ASP A 849 -5.69 26.23 34.29
N PHE A 850 -4.43 26.02 33.90
CA PHE A 850 -3.67 26.97 33.07
C PHE A 850 -4.37 27.24 31.73
N VAL A 851 -4.80 26.19 31.02
CA VAL A 851 -5.56 26.33 29.77
C VAL A 851 -6.89 27.09 29.98
N SER A 852 -7.47 27.04 31.17
CA SER A 852 -8.72 27.77 31.47
C SER A 852 -8.48 29.26 31.77
N SER A 853 -7.26 29.67 32.14
CA SER A 853 -6.92 31.06 32.42
C SER A 853 -6.46 31.85 31.18
N LEU A 854 -6.13 31.17 30.08
CA LEU A 854 -5.63 31.79 28.86
C LEU A 854 -6.75 32.48 28.04
N PRO A 855 -6.45 33.62 27.38
CA PRO A 855 -7.38 34.26 26.45
C PRO A 855 -7.60 33.42 25.19
N SER A 856 -8.70 33.67 24.47
CA SER A 856 -9.06 32.94 23.24
C SER A 856 -7.96 32.95 22.17
N ASP A 857 -7.18 34.02 22.10
CA ASP A 857 -6.18 34.23 21.07
C ASP A 857 -4.96 33.30 21.25
N ALA A 858 -4.75 32.77 22.45
CA ALA A 858 -3.66 31.84 22.75
C ALA A 858 -3.83 30.46 22.09
N PHE A 859 -5.02 30.14 21.57
CA PHE A 859 -5.35 28.80 21.06
C PHE A 859 -5.15 28.63 19.55
N ALA A 860 -4.66 29.65 18.83
CA ALA A 860 -4.28 29.57 17.41
C ALA A 860 -5.31 28.84 16.51
N GLY A 861 -6.61 29.15 16.68
CA GLY A 861 -7.71 28.53 15.92
C GLY A 861 -8.36 27.30 16.56
N SER A 862 -7.86 26.85 17.72
CA SER A 862 -8.52 25.92 18.65
C SER A 862 -9.27 26.71 19.75
N SER A 863 -9.78 26.02 20.78
CA SER A 863 -10.35 26.65 21.97
C SER A 863 -9.89 25.99 23.26
N SER A 864 -10.04 26.70 24.39
CA SER A 864 -9.77 26.16 25.74
C SER A 864 -10.52 24.85 26.00
N TRP A 865 -11.80 24.78 25.59
CA TRP A 865 -12.60 23.55 25.70
C TRP A 865 -12.01 22.40 24.88
N GLU A 866 -11.67 22.64 23.61
CA GLU A 866 -11.12 21.61 22.74
C GLU A 866 -9.77 21.06 23.23
N VAL A 867 -8.91 21.94 23.77
CA VAL A 867 -7.63 21.54 24.37
C VAL A 867 -7.88 20.69 25.62
N ARG A 868 -8.77 21.09 26.52
CA ARG A 868 -9.10 20.32 27.73
C ARG A 868 -9.69 18.95 27.39
N SER A 869 -10.63 18.89 26.44
CA SER A 869 -11.17 17.64 25.92
C SER A 869 -10.09 16.74 25.32
N PHE A 870 -9.04 17.30 24.72
CA PHE A 870 -7.91 16.51 24.25
C PHE A 870 -7.09 15.90 25.40
N VAL A 871 -6.83 16.68 26.47
CA VAL A 871 -6.14 16.20 27.68
C VAL A 871 -6.88 15.04 28.32
N ASP A 872 -8.21 15.09 28.33
CA ASP A 872 -9.10 14.08 28.92
C ASP A 872 -9.39 12.88 27.98
N ASN A 873 -8.71 12.80 26.83
CA ASN A 873 -8.93 11.78 25.80
C ASN A 873 -10.37 11.71 25.26
N GLU A 874 -11.12 12.81 25.33
CA GLU A 874 -12.49 12.86 24.81
C GLU A 874 -12.52 12.78 23.28
N THR A 875 -13.42 11.96 22.74
CA THR A 875 -13.57 11.79 21.29
C THR A 875 -14.27 12.98 20.64
N VAL A 876 -13.72 13.50 19.53
CA VAL A 876 -14.46 14.45 18.68
C VAL A 876 -15.57 13.71 17.94
N THR A 877 -16.82 14.12 18.18
CA THR A 877 -18.04 13.58 17.58
C THR A 877 -18.72 14.63 16.71
N GLY A 878 -19.36 14.20 15.62
CA GLY A 878 -20.03 15.08 14.66
C GLY A 878 -20.38 14.34 13.36
N SER A 879 -21.35 14.84 12.61
CA SER A 879 -21.77 14.26 11.32
C SER A 879 -20.72 14.43 10.22
N ASP A 880 -19.96 15.53 10.26
CA ASP A 880 -18.92 15.87 9.29
C ASP A 880 -17.55 15.28 9.70
N LYS A 881 -17.07 14.31 8.92
CA LYS A 881 -15.83 13.58 9.19
C LYS A 881 -14.58 14.43 8.97
N GLU A 882 -14.58 15.29 7.95
CA GLU A 882 -13.43 16.11 7.60
C GLU A 882 -13.24 17.20 8.64
N ARG A 883 -14.34 17.87 9.01
CA ARG A 883 -14.33 18.83 10.12
C ARG A 883 -13.87 18.19 11.42
N ASN A 884 -14.35 16.98 11.75
CA ASN A 884 -13.90 16.28 12.96
C ASN A 884 -12.40 15.94 12.92
N ALA A 885 -11.85 15.58 11.74
CA ALA A 885 -10.42 15.33 11.59
C ALA A 885 -9.60 16.61 11.79
N LEU A 886 -10.03 17.73 11.20
CA LEU A 886 -9.41 19.04 11.41
C LEU A 886 -9.45 19.48 12.87
N VAL A 887 -10.58 19.26 13.56
CA VAL A 887 -10.71 19.54 15.01
C VAL A 887 -9.74 18.69 15.83
N ARG A 888 -9.54 17.41 15.48
CA ARG A 888 -8.58 16.54 16.17
C ARG A 888 -7.14 17.02 16.00
N GLU A 889 -6.75 17.40 14.79
CA GLU A 889 -5.41 17.89 14.51
C GLU A 889 -5.15 19.25 15.18
N ARG A 890 -6.08 20.21 15.06
CA ARG A 890 -5.89 21.54 15.67
C ARG A 890 -5.83 21.48 17.19
N ARG A 891 -6.71 20.71 17.83
CA ARG A 891 -6.73 20.62 19.31
C ARG A 891 -5.49 19.91 19.85
N LYS A 892 -4.97 18.92 19.12
CA LYS A 892 -3.72 18.20 19.45
C LYS A 892 -2.51 19.13 19.31
N ALA A 893 -2.42 19.87 18.20
CA ALA A 893 -1.32 20.81 17.97
C ALA A 893 -1.28 21.90 19.04
N ALA A 894 -2.43 22.54 19.31
CA ALA A 894 -2.56 23.56 20.34
C ALA A 894 -2.26 23.00 21.75
N ALA A 895 -2.77 21.81 22.08
CA ALA A 895 -2.52 21.20 23.38
C ALA A 895 -1.03 20.90 23.61
N ASN A 896 -0.35 20.32 22.62
CA ASN A 896 1.08 20.02 22.75
C ASN A 896 1.92 21.30 22.88
N ASP A 897 1.70 22.29 22.01
CA ASP A 897 2.43 23.56 22.06
C ASP A 897 2.26 24.28 23.41
N LEU A 898 1.01 24.42 23.88
CA LEU A 898 0.73 25.03 25.17
C LEU A 898 1.30 24.21 26.33
N PHE A 899 1.30 22.88 26.23
CA PHE A 899 1.85 22.03 27.28
C PHE A 899 3.37 22.18 27.41
N TYR A 900 4.10 22.24 26.30
CA TYR A 900 5.54 22.49 26.34
C TYR A 900 5.88 23.85 26.96
N LYS A 901 5.11 24.89 26.63
CA LYS A 901 5.25 26.22 27.25
C LYS A 901 4.95 26.17 28.75
N PHE A 902 3.85 25.52 29.13
CA PHE A 902 3.48 25.32 30.53
C PHE A 902 4.59 24.61 31.34
N LEU A 903 5.19 23.54 30.81
CA LEU A 903 6.30 22.86 31.49
C LEU A 903 7.54 23.75 31.68
N ARG A 904 7.80 24.68 30.75
CA ARG A 904 8.98 25.56 30.74
C ARG A 904 8.81 26.86 31.50
N GLU A 905 7.61 27.40 31.54
CA GLU A 905 7.35 28.78 31.99
C GLU A 905 6.53 28.80 33.28
N GLU A 906 5.58 27.88 33.46
CA GLU A 906 4.62 27.90 34.56
C GLU A 906 4.95 26.91 35.70
N LEU A 907 5.62 25.80 35.39
CA LEU A 907 6.07 24.88 36.44
C LEU A 907 7.24 25.46 37.24
N SER A 908 7.11 25.41 38.58
CA SER A 908 8.20 25.75 39.49
C SER A 908 9.44 24.87 39.23
N GLY A 909 10.63 25.40 39.53
CA GLY A 909 11.89 24.69 39.31
C GLY A 909 11.93 23.33 40.00
N GLU A 910 11.38 23.21 41.22
CA GLU A 910 11.30 21.96 41.96
C GLU A 910 10.40 20.92 41.28
N LEU A 911 9.19 21.32 40.85
CA LEU A 911 8.28 20.42 40.14
C LEU A 911 8.85 19.98 38.80
N ARG A 912 9.56 20.87 38.11
CA ARG A 912 10.24 20.58 36.85
C ARG A 912 11.36 19.57 37.03
N GLN A 913 12.18 19.73 38.07
CA GLN A 913 13.23 18.75 38.41
C GLN A 913 12.62 17.39 38.77
N ARG A 914 11.56 17.37 39.57
CA ARG A 914 10.83 16.14 39.89
C ARG A 914 10.25 15.48 38.65
N PHE A 915 9.62 16.25 37.76
CA PHE A 915 9.09 15.77 36.49
C PHE A 915 10.16 15.09 35.63
N VAL A 916 11.32 15.76 35.44
CA VAL A 916 12.44 15.21 34.67
C VAL A 916 12.98 13.94 35.34
N LYS A 917 13.12 13.92 36.66
CA LYS A 917 13.59 12.76 37.42
C LYS A 917 12.64 11.56 37.26
N ASP A 918 11.35 11.76 37.49
CA ASP A 918 10.33 10.71 37.42
C ASP A 918 10.16 10.21 35.97
N PHE A 919 10.23 11.12 34.98
CA PHE A 919 10.22 10.74 33.56
C PHE A 919 11.41 9.85 33.20
N ASN A 920 12.63 10.24 33.60
CA ASN A 920 13.81 9.44 33.28
C ASN A 920 13.76 8.06 33.94
N ARG A 921 13.31 7.98 35.19
CA ARG A 921 13.15 6.71 35.91
C ARG A 921 12.11 5.78 35.28
N ASN A 922 11.02 6.33 34.74
CA ASN A 922 9.91 5.53 34.22
C ASN A 922 10.00 5.24 32.71
N TYR A 923 10.61 6.15 31.92
CA TYR A 923 10.60 6.10 30.45
C TYR A 923 11.99 6.19 29.79
N ASN A 924 13.05 6.58 30.51
CA ASN A 924 14.44 6.55 30.05
C ASN A 924 15.28 5.59 30.91
N ASN A 925 14.80 4.35 31.06
CA ASN A 925 15.31 3.40 32.04
C ASN A 925 15.95 2.15 31.45
N ILE A 926 15.83 1.93 30.14
CA ILE A 926 16.32 0.74 29.46
C ILE A 926 17.77 0.95 29.04
N HIS A 927 18.64 0.04 29.45
CA HIS A 927 19.98 -0.13 28.89
C HIS A 927 20.02 -1.36 27.98
N VAL A 928 20.72 -1.26 26.85
CA VAL A 928 20.98 -2.37 25.92
C VAL A 928 22.50 -2.44 25.78
N PRO A 929 23.16 -3.48 26.33
CA PRO A 929 24.62 -3.63 26.37
C PRO A 929 25.29 -3.71 24.99
#